data_AF-A0A3N2C6W1-F1
#
_entry.id   AF-A0A3N2C6W1-F1
#
_cell.length_a   1.000
_cell.length_b   1.000
_cell.length_c   1.000
_cell.angle_alpha   90.00
_cell.angle_beta   90.00
_cell.angle_gamma   90.00
#
_symmetry.space_group_name_H-M   'P 1'
#
loop_
_entity.id
_entity.type
_entity.pdbx_description
1 polymer ?
#
loop_
_entity_poly.entity_id
_entity_poly.type
_entity_poly.pdbx_seq_one_letter_code
_entity_poly.pdbx_strand_id
1 'polypeptide(L)'
;MKNRDAELFDLLHAQQAAVHSPERTLELLESVPPELRMLSFTRRSIPEEYLPSFGYYHDKIGDLHLGNLPEGLQTEFIYVIWRIIEEGGRVPIGPMGSMIRELACAIELLRESGRDANSLMDHSPETWCKAMSSTWIRRNNRLPSPTTFRTIFAPMSRAWKILWFAYDTSSWWEREVWSMDMDPRIPRRAQESLKQVSMHWHTVSTPWLRKAAMFYMKTELEAQRVAWSTALTRLASFVTFDRFVVTQGLRSPRLTDDPGEVRALMLTFLTELRIEEKVSSTRGPGQRKHSTITSITSTIRNFYVFAHDHGDTLARAVDDPRWRDLSPEFLRFWRPGDLPRKRKTRFDERHLISDATMAEIAAKCHELGDAREDGGLADPQAMRILLLMMATGRRISEICMLDAEPLINIERGSDGKTEVAKLRYQQTKIEGAPDTIFVDHEVIGVIREQQAWLAARRQANGTTGGAPYLFVSRHNNRHGMKPYLSGVFRHQVSKLASRAGLLGEDGELLRIAATHRFRHTKATSLINAGVPLHVVQRYLGHTTPAMTMVYAHTLDSTAKAEFLRYQKITTSGRHPEVSPDDLYDLMALDARTDRILPNGWCTLPPAKTCDKGNACLTCNMFVTDERFLGVHEGEIVALDGLIESRQQAHKERTGERMTENHVWLTLRRREQQALTTIVETINESKAARSLVVGPGVEARQDADRAGAPKAQEG
;
A
#
# COMPACT_ATOMS: atom_id res chain seq x y z
N MET A 1 10.05 -12.50 25.12
CA MET A 1 9.24 -11.27 25.21
C MET A 1 9.93 -10.22 24.35
N LYS A 2 9.26 -9.23 23.75
CA LYS A 2 10.00 -8.04 23.28
C LYS A 2 10.51 -7.32 24.54
N ASN A 3 11.71 -6.71 24.53
CA ASN A 3 12.25 -6.06 25.75
C ASN A 3 11.26 -5.07 26.39
N ARG A 4 10.52 -4.33 25.55
CA ARG A 4 9.48 -3.39 26.00
C ARG A 4 8.30 -4.05 26.73
N ASP A 5 7.94 -5.27 26.33
CA ASP A 5 6.88 -6.03 27.00
C ASP A 5 7.39 -6.51 28.37
N ALA A 6 8.68 -6.86 28.48
CA ALA A 6 9.26 -7.39 29.71
C ALA A 6 9.27 -6.34 30.82
N GLU A 7 9.87 -5.18 30.53
CA GLU A 7 9.94 -4.04 31.44
C GLU A 7 8.54 -3.60 31.90
N LEU A 8 7.58 -3.57 30.98
CA LEU A 8 6.19 -3.24 31.33
C LEU A 8 5.58 -4.25 32.29
N PHE A 9 5.72 -5.53 31.99
CA PHE A 9 5.09 -6.57 32.79
C PHE A 9 5.73 -6.70 34.18
N ASP A 10 7.04 -6.45 34.30
CA ASP A 10 7.70 -6.30 35.59
C ASP A 10 7.11 -5.11 36.38
N LEU A 11 6.90 -3.95 35.73
CA LEU A 11 6.28 -2.77 36.35
C LEU A 11 4.83 -3.04 36.78
N LEU A 12 4.02 -3.66 35.92
CA LEU A 12 2.62 -3.97 36.22
C LEU A 12 2.51 -4.97 37.36
N HIS A 13 3.35 -5.99 37.38
CA HIS A 13 3.40 -6.94 38.50
C HIS A 13 3.81 -6.24 39.81
N ALA A 14 4.75 -5.28 39.77
CA ALA A 14 5.09 -4.49 40.95
C ALA A 14 3.93 -3.60 41.46
N GLN A 15 3.03 -3.16 40.57
CA GLN A 15 1.84 -2.38 40.93
C GLN A 15 0.67 -3.25 41.37
N GLN A 16 0.58 -4.49 40.88
CA GLN A 16 -0.53 -5.41 41.11
C GLN A 16 0.01 -6.82 41.37
N ALA A 17 0.53 -7.03 42.59
CA ALA A 17 1.32 -8.21 42.95
C ALA A 17 0.57 -9.56 42.88
N ALA A 18 -0.76 -9.55 42.87
CA ALA A 18 -1.59 -10.76 42.80
C ALA A 18 -2.56 -10.67 41.61
N VAL A 19 -2.10 -11.08 40.43
CA VAL A 19 -2.96 -11.21 39.22
C VAL A 19 -3.57 -12.60 39.11
N HIS A 20 -2.99 -13.59 39.80
CA HIS A 20 -3.51 -14.95 39.85
C HIS A 20 -4.82 -15.02 40.66
N SER A 21 -5.81 -15.71 40.09
CA SER A 21 -7.05 -16.11 40.77
C SER A 21 -7.26 -17.61 40.54
N PRO A 22 -7.35 -18.44 41.61
CA PRO A 22 -7.62 -19.86 41.47
C PRO A 22 -8.92 -20.17 40.72
N GLU A 23 -9.96 -19.36 40.92
CA GLU A 23 -11.24 -19.49 40.21
C GLU A 23 -11.03 -19.29 38.71
N ARG A 24 -10.26 -18.26 38.34
CA ARG A 24 -9.95 -18.00 36.94
C ARG A 24 -9.10 -19.11 36.33
N THR A 25 -8.15 -19.68 37.06
CA THR A 25 -7.35 -20.83 36.61
C THR A 25 -8.22 -22.01 36.19
N LEU A 26 -9.31 -22.27 36.93
CA LEU A 26 -10.29 -23.31 36.58
C LEU A 26 -11.06 -22.95 35.30
N GLU A 27 -11.55 -21.71 35.17
CA GLU A 27 -12.22 -21.24 33.94
C GLU A 27 -11.30 -21.35 32.71
N LEU A 28 -10.00 -21.08 32.86
CA LEU A 28 -9.02 -21.26 31.80
C LEU A 28 -8.94 -22.73 31.37
N LEU A 29 -8.91 -23.67 32.32
CA LEU A 29 -8.90 -25.11 32.00
C LEU A 29 -10.18 -25.55 31.27
N GLU A 30 -11.34 -25.04 31.70
CA GLU A 30 -12.63 -25.34 31.09
C GLU A 30 -12.70 -24.90 29.63
N SER A 31 -12.03 -23.80 29.28
CA SER A 31 -11.92 -23.32 27.89
C SER A 31 -11.08 -24.24 26.97
N VAL A 32 -10.24 -25.11 27.53
CA VAL A 32 -9.38 -26.01 26.78
C VAL A 32 -10.16 -27.27 26.35
N PRO A 33 -10.04 -27.72 25.09
CA PRO A 33 -10.62 -28.98 24.62
C PRO A 33 -10.21 -30.17 25.52
N PRO A 34 -11.14 -31.08 25.89
CA PRO A 34 -10.84 -32.21 26.78
C PRO A 34 -9.64 -33.05 26.33
N GLU A 35 -9.45 -33.19 25.02
CA GLU A 35 -8.39 -33.99 24.40
C GLU A 35 -6.99 -33.41 24.62
N LEU A 36 -6.89 -32.12 24.99
CA LEU A 36 -5.62 -31.44 25.29
C LEU A 36 -5.37 -31.26 26.79
N ARG A 37 -6.31 -31.67 27.66
CA ARG A 37 -6.18 -31.58 29.13
C ARG A 37 -5.31 -32.72 29.68
N MET A 38 -4.04 -32.75 29.28
CA MET A 38 -3.09 -33.80 29.65
C MET A 38 -1.80 -33.22 30.23
N LEU A 39 -1.12 -34.03 31.05
CA LEU A 39 0.15 -33.64 31.68
C LEU A 39 1.39 -34.04 30.89
N SER A 40 1.25 -34.88 29.86
CA SER A 40 2.37 -35.37 29.06
C SER A 40 2.07 -35.28 27.57
N PHE A 41 2.73 -34.36 26.89
CA PHE A 41 2.63 -34.15 25.44
C PHE A 41 3.80 -34.84 24.75
N THR A 42 3.54 -36.04 24.23
CA THR A 42 4.48 -36.89 23.49
C THR A 42 3.93 -37.15 22.09
N ARG A 43 4.77 -37.60 21.15
CA ARG A 43 4.28 -37.99 19.80
C ARG A 43 3.20 -39.09 19.85
N ARG A 44 3.11 -39.86 20.94
CA ARG A 44 2.14 -40.95 21.13
C ARG A 44 0.86 -40.51 21.85
N SER A 45 0.94 -39.52 22.73
CA SER A 45 -0.18 -39.06 23.54
C SER A 45 -0.96 -37.91 22.91
N ILE A 46 -0.31 -37.11 22.05
CA ILE A 46 -0.98 -36.01 21.35
C ILE A 46 -1.91 -36.61 20.28
N PRO A 47 -3.20 -36.20 20.23
CA PRO A 47 -4.11 -36.64 19.17
C PRO A 47 -3.59 -36.26 17.79
N GLU A 48 -3.84 -37.12 16.79
CA GLU A 48 -3.32 -36.99 15.43
C GLU A 48 -3.65 -35.62 14.80
N GLU A 49 -4.85 -35.08 15.07
CA GLU A 49 -5.30 -33.77 14.61
C GLU A 49 -4.45 -32.59 15.13
N TYR A 50 -3.91 -32.69 16.36
CA TYR A 50 -3.12 -31.64 16.99
C TYR A 50 -1.62 -31.80 16.75
N LEU A 51 -1.15 -33.03 16.45
CA LEU A 51 0.26 -33.37 16.29
C LEU A 51 1.05 -32.40 15.39
N PRO A 52 0.55 -31.93 14.22
CA PRO A 52 1.33 -31.05 13.37
C PRO A 52 1.36 -29.58 13.86
N SER A 53 0.68 -29.28 14.99
CA SER A 53 0.83 -28.03 15.74
C SER A 53 2.04 -28.04 16.68
N PHE A 54 2.69 -29.20 16.90
CA PHE A 54 3.88 -29.34 17.74
C PHE A 54 5.15 -29.37 16.88
N GLY A 55 6.10 -28.49 17.18
CA GLY A 55 7.36 -28.34 16.45
C GLY A 55 8.47 -29.22 17.02
N TYR A 56 8.74 -30.36 16.36
CA TYR A 56 9.88 -31.23 16.66
C TYR A 56 11.09 -30.81 15.82
N TYR A 57 11.95 -29.95 16.36
CA TYR A 57 13.10 -29.39 15.63
C TYR A 57 14.31 -30.34 15.55
N HIS A 58 14.33 -31.41 16.34
CA HIS A 58 15.38 -32.42 16.34
C HIS A 58 14.83 -33.72 16.93
N ASP A 59 15.13 -34.88 16.32
CA ASP A 59 14.64 -36.18 16.81
C ASP A 59 15.17 -36.61 18.19
N LYS A 60 16.14 -35.86 18.74
CA LYS A 60 16.78 -36.12 20.04
C LYS A 60 16.26 -35.20 21.16
N ILE A 61 15.41 -34.21 20.85
CA ILE A 61 14.93 -33.23 21.82
C ILE A 61 13.41 -33.42 22.01
N GLY A 62 13.06 -33.76 23.24
CA GLY A 62 11.95 -34.62 23.56
C GLY A 62 10.65 -33.97 24.00
N ASP A 63 9.85 -34.87 24.55
CA ASP A 63 8.51 -34.70 25.06
C ASP A 63 8.40 -33.56 26.09
N LEU A 64 7.18 -33.06 26.23
CA LEU A 64 6.83 -31.99 27.16
C LEU A 64 5.99 -32.58 28.30
N HIS A 65 6.57 -32.60 29.50
CA HIS A 65 5.93 -33.14 30.71
C HIS A 65 5.70 -32.04 31.73
N LEU A 66 4.45 -31.90 32.18
CA LEU A 66 3.99 -30.91 33.16
C LEU A 66 3.94 -31.46 34.57
N GLY A 67 3.98 -32.79 34.76
CA GLY A 67 3.73 -33.43 36.06
C GLY A 67 4.68 -33.06 37.21
N ASN A 68 5.82 -32.43 36.91
CA ASN A 68 6.77 -31.94 37.93
C ASN A 68 6.46 -30.49 38.37
N LEU A 69 5.43 -29.85 37.80
CA LEU A 69 4.98 -28.51 38.20
C LEU A 69 3.85 -28.62 39.22
N PRO A 70 3.62 -27.60 40.07
CA PRO A 70 2.40 -27.46 40.88
C PRO A 70 1.13 -27.44 40.03
N GLU A 71 -0.01 -27.85 40.61
CA GLU A 71 -1.29 -28.02 39.89
C GLU A 71 -1.77 -26.74 39.16
N GLY A 72 -1.58 -25.56 39.76
CA GLY A 72 -1.94 -24.30 39.11
C GLY A 72 -1.14 -24.07 37.83
N LEU A 73 0.19 -24.25 37.90
CA LEU A 73 1.10 -24.13 36.76
C LEU A 73 0.84 -25.20 35.69
N GLN A 74 0.49 -26.43 36.07
CA GLN A 74 0.08 -27.46 35.11
C GLN A 74 -1.11 -26.96 34.28
N THR A 75 -2.13 -26.44 34.95
CA THR A 75 -3.34 -25.91 34.32
C THR A 75 -3.04 -24.71 33.41
N GLU A 76 -2.23 -23.77 33.88
CA GLU A 76 -1.80 -22.61 33.10
C GLU A 76 -1.04 -23.02 31.83
N PHE A 77 -0.13 -23.99 31.92
CA PHE A 77 0.61 -24.46 30.76
C PHE A 77 -0.27 -25.23 29.76
N ILE A 78 -1.24 -26.00 30.24
CA ILE A 78 -2.27 -26.62 29.37
C ILE A 78 -3.01 -25.54 28.58
N TYR A 79 -3.48 -24.50 29.26
CA TYR A 79 -4.14 -23.35 28.62
C TYR A 79 -3.22 -22.64 27.63
N VAL A 80 -1.97 -22.36 28.01
CA VAL A 80 -0.98 -21.71 27.14
C VAL A 80 -0.72 -22.53 25.87
N ILE A 81 -0.56 -23.85 25.99
CA ILE A 81 -0.35 -24.75 24.85
C ILE A 81 -1.56 -24.67 23.91
N TRP A 82 -2.77 -24.78 24.45
CA TRP A 82 -3.99 -24.67 23.66
C TRP A 82 -4.12 -23.30 22.97
N ARG A 83 -3.93 -22.19 23.69
CA ARG A 83 -3.96 -20.84 23.09
C ARG A 83 -2.93 -20.66 21.98
N ILE A 84 -1.75 -21.28 22.08
CA ILE A 84 -0.76 -21.26 20.99
C ILE A 84 -1.29 -21.96 19.74
N ILE A 85 -1.97 -23.09 19.89
CA ILE A 85 -2.53 -23.90 18.81
C ILE A 85 -3.73 -23.19 18.17
N GLU A 86 -4.63 -22.65 18.98
CA GLU A 86 -5.83 -21.92 18.55
C GLU A 86 -5.45 -20.70 17.68
N GLU A 87 -4.42 -19.94 18.09
CA GLU A 87 -3.88 -18.80 17.32
C GLU A 87 -3.12 -19.22 16.04
N GLY A 88 -3.07 -20.52 15.72
CA GLY A 88 -2.35 -21.07 14.58
C GLY A 88 -0.83 -21.03 14.74
N GLY A 89 -0.33 -20.90 15.97
CA GLY A 89 1.08 -21.02 16.30
C GLY A 89 1.54 -22.48 16.29
N ARG A 90 2.87 -22.67 16.31
CA ARG A 90 3.47 -23.97 16.62
C ARG A 90 4.01 -23.96 18.06
N VAL A 91 3.74 -25.03 18.79
CA VAL A 91 4.26 -25.24 20.15
C VAL A 91 5.72 -25.69 20.03
N PRO A 92 6.70 -24.93 20.54
CA PRO A 92 8.11 -25.28 20.42
C PRO A 92 8.48 -26.33 21.48
N ILE A 93 8.20 -27.61 21.21
CA ILE A 93 8.23 -28.67 22.23
C ILE A 93 9.59 -28.79 22.93
N GLY A 94 10.69 -28.74 22.18
CA GLY A 94 12.04 -28.87 22.74
C GLY A 94 12.46 -27.69 23.64
N PRO A 95 12.39 -26.45 23.14
CA PRO A 95 12.63 -25.25 23.95
C PRO A 95 11.68 -25.14 25.15
N MET A 96 10.39 -25.43 24.97
CA MET A 96 9.39 -25.36 26.05
C MET A 96 9.60 -26.46 27.09
N GLY A 97 9.89 -27.70 26.70
CA GLY A 97 10.18 -28.79 27.63
C GLY A 97 11.45 -28.54 28.44
N SER A 98 12.49 -27.97 27.81
CA SER A 98 13.69 -27.53 28.53
C SER A 98 13.38 -26.43 29.53
N MET A 99 12.56 -25.46 29.14
CA MET A 99 12.11 -24.39 30.01
C MET A 99 11.30 -24.91 31.20
N ILE A 100 10.38 -25.85 31.01
CA ILE A 100 9.57 -26.42 32.10
C ILE A 100 10.42 -27.19 33.10
N ARG A 101 11.43 -27.95 32.64
CA ARG A 101 12.38 -28.62 33.55
C ARG A 101 13.17 -27.61 34.40
N GLU A 102 13.65 -26.53 33.79
CA GLU A 102 14.34 -25.47 34.53
C GLU A 102 13.39 -24.73 35.49
N LEU A 103 12.14 -24.52 35.08
CA LEU A 103 11.11 -23.89 35.90
C LEU A 103 10.79 -24.72 37.15
N ALA A 104 10.66 -26.05 37.01
CA ALA A 104 10.46 -26.94 38.15
C ALA A 104 11.59 -26.82 39.18
N CYS A 105 12.86 -26.80 38.72
CA CYS A 105 14.00 -26.56 39.62
C CYS A 105 13.97 -25.16 40.24
N ALA A 106 13.52 -24.15 39.50
CA ALA A 106 13.45 -22.77 39.98
C ALA A 106 12.37 -22.60 41.05
N ILE A 107 11.26 -23.34 40.96
CA ILE A 107 10.20 -23.36 41.98
C ILE A 107 10.73 -23.92 43.29
N GLU A 108 11.44 -25.05 43.26
CA GLU A 108 12.06 -25.62 44.47
C GLU A 108 13.04 -24.64 45.13
N LEU A 109 13.88 -23.97 44.32
CA LEU A 109 14.79 -22.92 44.82
C LEU A 109 14.04 -21.74 45.45
N LEU A 110 12.93 -21.31 44.84
CA LEU A 110 12.13 -20.21 45.38
C LEU A 110 11.41 -20.63 46.67
N ARG A 111 10.92 -21.87 46.76
CA ARG A 111 10.35 -22.47 47.97
C ARG A 111 11.34 -22.51 49.13
N GLU A 112 12.60 -22.90 48.87
CA GLU A 112 13.69 -22.84 49.87
C GLU A 112 13.88 -21.41 50.43
N SER A 113 13.58 -20.38 49.63
CA SER A 113 13.66 -18.97 50.02
C SER A 113 12.36 -18.39 50.60
N GLY A 114 11.35 -19.23 50.90
CA GLY A 114 10.05 -18.79 51.41
C GLY A 114 9.14 -18.12 50.37
N ARG A 115 9.44 -18.28 49.08
CA ARG A 115 8.73 -17.69 47.94
C ARG A 115 8.11 -18.76 47.05
N ASP A 116 7.31 -19.64 47.62
CA ASP A 116 6.65 -20.70 46.85
C ASP A 116 5.78 -20.11 45.71
N ALA A 117 5.47 -20.91 44.71
CA ALA A 117 4.73 -20.47 43.53
C ALA A 117 3.83 -21.58 43.00
N ASN A 118 2.53 -21.29 42.87
CA ASN A 118 1.55 -22.17 42.24
C ASN A 118 1.08 -21.64 40.88
N SER A 119 1.41 -20.41 40.53
CA SER A 119 1.13 -19.76 39.25
C SER A 119 2.38 -19.09 38.68
N LEU A 120 2.47 -19.00 37.36
CA LEU A 120 3.50 -18.22 36.69
C LEU A 120 3.35 -16.71 36.99
N MET A 121 2.16 -16.29 37.42
CA MET A 121 1.82 -14.91 37.77
C MET A 121 2.19 -14.54 39.21
N ASP A 122 2.61 -15.51 40.04
CA ASP A 122 3.00 -15.25 41.44
C ASP A 122 4.30 -14.45 41.56
N HIS A 123 5.14 -14.48 40.51
CA HIS A 123 6.41 -13.76 40.47
C HIS A 123 6.59 -13.02 39.14
N SER A 124 7.34 -11.91 39.19
CA SER A 124 7.67 -11.13 38.00
C SER A 124 8.51 -11.92 36.98
N PRO A 125 8.42 -11.60 35.68
CA PRO A 125 9.32 -12.14 34.66
C PRO A 125 10.81 -12.06 35.03
N GLU A 126 11.25 -10.95 35.63
CA GLU A 126 12.62 -10.78 36.10
C GLU A 126 12.98 -11.78 37.22
N THR A 127 12.07 -12.00 38.17
CA THR A 127 12.27 -12.93 39.30
C THR A 127 12.41 -14.36 38.79
N TRP A 128 11.54 -14.79 37.88
CA TRP A 128 11.65 -16.08 37.20
C TRP A 128 12.96 -16.23 36.43
N CYS A 129 13.36 -15.18 35.69
CA CYS A 129 14.63 -15.17 34.96
C CYS A 129 15.84 -15.35 35.89
N LYS A 130 15.85 -14.67 37.05
CA LYS A 130 16.90 -14.80 38.06
C LYS A 130 16.93 -16.21 38.64
N ALA A 131 15.79 -16.73 39.08
CA ALA A 131 15.69 -18.06 39.68
C ALA A 131 16.18 -19.17 38.73
N MET A 132 15.70 -19.17 37.48
CA MET A 132 16.13 -20.13 36.46
C MET A 132 17.60 -19.96 36.04
N SER A 133 18.14 -18.74 36.09
CA SER A 133 19.58 -18.53 35.86
C SER A 133 20.41 -19.12 37.00
N SER A 134 19.95 -18.97 38.25
CA SER A 134 20.60 -19.54 39.43
C SER A 134 20.61 -21.06 39.39
N THR A 135 19.49 -21.71 39.03
CA THR A 135 19.45 -23.18 38.85
C THR A 135 20.39 -23.64 37.74
N TRP A 136 20.45 -22.89 36.64
CA TRP A 136 21.36 -23.20 35.54
C TRP A 136 22.83 -23.14 35.96
N ILE A 137 23.22 -22.11 36.71
CA ILE A 137 24.59 -21.98 37.24
C ILE A 137 24.90 -23.14 38.19
N ARG A 138 23.98 -23.49 39.11
CA ARG A 138 24.16 -24.62 40.04
C ARG A 138 24.42 -25.94 39.30
N ARG A 139 23.74 -26.19 38.18
CA ARG A 139 23.91 -27.43 37.40
C ARG A 139 25.13 -27.44 36.49
N ASN A 140 25.43 -26.31 35.83
CA ASN A 140 26.40 -26.29 34.72
C ASN A 140 27.71 -25.55 35.07
N ASN A 141 27.82 -24.99 36.26
CA ASN A 141 28.94 -24.18 36.74
C ASN A 141 29.32 -23.00 35.82
N ARG A 142 28.34 -22.48 35.05
CA ARG A 142 28.49 -21.34 34.15
C ARG A 142 27.15 -20.68 33.85
N LEU A 143 27.17 -19.41 33.47
CA LEU A 143 25.99 -18.73 32.95
C LEU A 143 25.54 -19.32 31.59
N PRO A 144 24.24 -19.35 31.30
CA PRO A 144 23.75 -19.71 29.98
C PRO A 144 24.23 -18.72 28.92
N SER A 145 24.58 -19.21 27.73
CA SER A 145 24.91 -18.32 26.62
C SER A 145 23.68 -17.46 26.25
N PRO A 146 23.85 -16.24 25.69
CA PRO A 146 22.73 -15.39 25.30
C PRO A 146 21.72 -16.10 24.36
N THR A 147 22.22 -16.96 23.47
CA THR A 147 21.38 -17.73 22.54
C THR A 147 20.59 -18.82 23.27
N THR A 148 21.23 -19.57 24.17
CA THR A 148 20.58 -20.58 25.01
C THR A 148 19.53 -19.93 25.89
N PHE A 149 19.89 -18.82 26.54
CA PHE A 149 18.99 -18.01 27.35
C PHE A 149 17.77 -17.60 26.53
N ARG A 150 17.96 -16.96 25.37
CA ARG A 150 16.84 -16.56 24.53
C ARG A 150 15.95 -17.73 24.10
N THR A 151 16.54 -18.90 23.83
CA THR A 151 15.80 -20.09 23.39
C THR A 151 14.93 -20.67 24.50
N ILE A 152 15.44 -20.74 25.73
CA ILE A 152 14.74 -21.32 26.88
C ILE A 152 13.73 -20.32 27.47
N PHE A 153 14.07 -19.04 27.55
CA PHE A 153 13.20 -18.03 28.16
C PHE A 153 12.12 -17.47 27.21
N ALA A 154 12.28 -17.60 25.89
CA ALA A 154 11.27 -17.13 24.94
C ALA A 154 9.89 -17.82 25.09
N PRO A 155 9.81 -19.16 25.30
CA PRO A 155 8.57 -19.84 25.67
C PRO A 155 7.93 -19.30 26.96
N MET A 156 8.72 -19.15 28.04
CA MET A 156 8.21 -18.64 29.33
C MET A 156 7.62 -17.24 29.18
N SER A 157 8.36 -16.34 28.52
CA SER A 157 7.88 -15.01 28.17
C SER A 157 6.55 -15.00 27.41
N ARG A 158 6.37 -15.96 26.49
CA ARG A 158 5.14 -16.07 25.70
C ARG A 158 4.00 -16.59 26.57
N ALA A 159 4.27 -17.58 27.41
CA ALA A 159 3.31 -18.12 28.38
C ALA A 159 2.82 -17.03 29.33
N TRP A 160 3.75 -16.28 29.94
CA TRP A 160 3.45 -15.18 30.84
C TRP A 160 2.55 -14.13 30.17
N LYS A 161 2.88 -13.71 28.94
CA LYS A 161 2.03 -12.77 28.18
C LYS A 161 0.63 -13.33 27.90
N ILE A 162 0.49 -14.61 27.56
CA ILE A 162 -0.81 -15.25 27.33
C ILE A 162 -1.64 -15.24 28.61
N LEU A 163 -1.03 -15.62 29.74
CA LEU A 163 -1.69 -15.66 31.04
C LEU A 163 -2.08 -14.28 31.54
N TRP A 164 -1.22 -13.27 31.40
CA TRP A 164 -1.56 -11.89 31.76
C TRP A 164 -2.85 -11.41 31.06
N PHE A 165 -2.96 -11.63 29.75
CA PHE A 165 -4.17 -11.28 29.01
C PHE A 165 -5.41 -12.09 29.44
N ALA A 166 -5.21 -13.29 29.96
CA ALA A 166 -6.28 -14.21 30.36
C ALA A 166 -6.82 -13.92 31.77
N TYR A 167 -5.95 -13.52 32.70
CA TYR A 167 -6.31 -13.17 34.08
C TYR A 167 -6.84 -11.75 34.24
N ASP A 168 -6.34 -10.79 33.47
CA ASP A 168 -6.78 -9.40 33.60
C ASP A 168 -8.26 -9.23 33.17
N THR A 169 -9.15 -8.88 34.09
CA THR A 169 -10.59 -8.71 33.82
C THR A 169 -11.00 -7.27 33.54
N SER A 170 -10.06 -6.31 33.61
CA SER A 170 -10.34 -4.89 33.35
C SER A 170 -10.90 -4.67 31.94
N SER A 171 -11.50 -3.50 31.75
CA SER A 171 -11.99 -3.12 30.42
C SER A 171 -10.83 -3.17 29.44
N TRP A 172 -11.04 -3.72 28.25
CA TRP A 172 -9.96 -3.95 27.28
C TRP A 172 -9.11 -2.70 26.99
N TRP A 173 -9.72 -1.51 27.07
CA TRP A 173 -9.07 -0.24 26.77
C TRP A 173 -8.23 0.30 27.94
N GLU A 174 -8.47 -0.12 29.18
CA GLU A 174 -7.71 0.28 30.37
C GLU A 174 -6.34 -0.40 30.42
N ARG A 175 -6.15 -1.44 29.60
CA ARG A 175 -4.88 -2.15 29.46
C ARG A 175 -3.81 -1.28 28.83
N GLU A 176 -2.61 -1.34 29.38
CA GLU A 176 -1.43 -0.65 28.83
C GLU A 176 -0.91 -1.27 27.51
N VAL A 177 -1.35 -2.49 27.19
CA VAL A 177 -1.08 -3.16 25.91
C VAL A 177 -2.37 -3.58 25.26
N TRP A 178 -2.65 -3.05 24.07
CA TRP A 178 -3.77 -3.53 23.26
C TRP A 178 -3.27 -4.45 22.16
N SER A 179 -3.88 -5.62 22.02
CA SER A 179 -3.46 -6.63 21.04
C SER A 179 -4.68 -7.32 20.45
N MET A 180 -4.98 -7.07 19.18
CA MET A 180 -6.10 -7.75 18.49
C MET A 180 -5.89 -9.27 18.39
N ASP A 181 -4.65 -9.76 18.39
CA ASP A 181 -4.41 -11.22 18.39
C ASP A 181 -4.71 -11.85 19.77
N MET A 182 -4.80 -11.09 20.85
CA MET A 182 -4.90 -11.64 22.22
C MET A 182 -6.17 -11.23 22.96
N ASP A 183 -6.81 -10.13 22.54
CA ASP A 183 -8.02 -9.62 23.16
C ASP A 183 -9.17 -9.56 22.14
N PRO A 184 -10.12 -10.51 22.19
CA PRO A 184 -11.26 -10.54 21.27
C PRO A 184 -12.25 -9.39 21.49
N ARG A 185 -12.19 -8.70 22.64
CA ARG A 185 -13.13 -7.62 23.01
C ARG A 185 -12.87 -6.32 22.25
N ILE A 186 -11.68 -6.17 21.65
CA ILE A 186 -11.34 -5.01 20.82
C ILE A 186 -12.21 -5.06 19.54
N PRO A 187 -12.98 -4.02 19.22
CA PRO A 187 -13.79 -3.96 18.01
C PRO A 187 -12.95 -4.18 16.74
N ARG A 188 -13.45 -5.01 15.84
CA ARG A 188 -12.77 -5.36 14.58
C ARG A 188 -13.61 -4.92 13.40
N ARG A 189 -12.99 -4.16 12.49
CA ARG A 189 -13.57 -3.98 11.15
C ARG A 189 -13.44 -5.29 10.37
N ALA A 190 -14.23 -5.43 9.31
CA ALA A 190 -14.12 -6.55 8.38
C ALA A 190 -12.67 -6.76 7.90
N GLN A 191 -11.90 -5.68 7.75
CA GLN A 191 -10.49 -5.73 7.40
C GLN A 191 -9.63 -4.83 8.30
N GLU A 192 -8.71 -5.44 9.04
CA GLU A 192 -7.75 -4.74 9.90
C GLU A 192 -6.31 -4.99 9.47
N SER A 193 -5.73 -4.00 8.79
CA SER A 193 -4.30 -4.00 8.47
C SER A 193 -3.47 -3.90 9.76
N LEU A 194 -2.38 -4.68 9.84
CA LEU A 194 -1.48 -4.70 10.99
C LEU A 194 -2.10 -5.20 12.31
N LYS A 195 -3.19 -5.96 12.29
CA LYS A 195 -3.84 -6.53 13.51
C LYS A 195 -2.88 -7.27 14.44
N GLN A 196 -1.81 -7.86 13.88
CA GLN A 196 -0.76 -8.58 14.63
C GLN A 196 0.21 -7.65 15.40
N VAL A 197 0.13 -6.34 15.23
CA VAL A 197 0.99 -5.36 15.91
C VAL A 197 0.27 -4.81 17.12
N SER A 198 0.78 -5.09 18.32
CA SER A 198 0.23 -4.55 19.57
C SER A 198 0.54 -3.05 19.74
N MET A 199 -0.38 -2.33 20.37
CA MET A 199 -0.19 -0.94 20.82
C MET A 199 0.35 -0.94 22.26
N HIS A 200 1.33 -0.07 22.53
CA HIS A 200 2.04 0.00 23.80
C HIS A 200 1.83 1.39 24.42
N TRP A 201 0.77 1.55 25.21
CA TRP A 201 0.36 2.85 25.75
C TRP A 201 1.29 3.38 26.83
N HIS A 202 1.92 2.49 27.60
CA HIS A 202 2.96 2.83 28.59
C HIS A 202 4.16 3.62 28.02
N THR A 203 4.30 3.68 26.69
CA THR A 203 5.31 4.54 26.04
C THR A 203 4.97 6.02 26.11
N VAL A 204 3.74 6.39 26.47
CA VAL A 204 3.31 7.73 26.86
C VAL A 204 3.49 7.86 28.36
N SER A 205 4.56 8.53 28.78
CA SER A 205 4.97 8.59 30.18
C SER A 205 3.99 9.39 31.04
N THR A 206 3.44 10.49 30.50
CA THR A 206 2.55 11.39 31.23
C THR A 206 1.19 10.75 31.51
N PRO A 207 0.81 10.52 32.80
CA PRO A 207 -0.39 9.75 33.14
C PRO A 207 -1.71 10.35 32.64
N TRP A 208 -1.89 11.67 32.78
CA TRP A 208 -3.13 12.35 32.35
C TRP A 208 -3.32 12.25 30.83
N LEU A 209 -2.24 12.39 30.06
CA LEU A 209 -2.26 12.32 28.61
C LEU A 209 -2.52 10.89 28.15
N ARG A 210 -1.84 9.92 28.75
CA ARG A 210 -1.97 8.50 28.43
C ARG A 210 -3.40 8.00 28.60
N LYS A 211 -4.00 8.18 29.78
CA LYS A 211 -5.38 7.72 30.05
C LYS A 211 -6.40 8.37 29.11
N ALA A 212 -6.29 9.68 28.89
CA ALA A 212 -7.20 10.38 28.00
C ALA A 212 -7.03 9.99 26.53
N ALA A 213 -5.78 9.80 26.07
CA ALA A 213 -5.51 9.32 24.72
C ALA A 213 -6.01 7.88 24.50
N MET A 214 -5.91 7.01 25.51
CA MET A 214 -6.50 5.67 25.51
C MET A 214 -8.02 5.75 25.36
N PHE A 215 -8.71 6.58 26.16
CA PHE A 215 -10.16 6.74 26.07
C PHE A 215 -10.61 7.32 24.72
N TYR A 216 -9.90 8.32 24.21
CA TYR A 216 -10.13 8.87 22.86
C TYR A 216 -10.00 7.79 21.78
N MET A 217 -8.90 7.03 21.81
CA MET A 217 -8.66 6.00 20.81
C MET A 217 -9.65 4.83 20.92
N LYS A 218 -10.08 4.47 22.14
CA LYS A 218 -11.17 3.52 22.38
C LYS A 218 -12.43 3.96 21.65
N THR A 219 -12.86 5.20 21.90
CA THR A 219 -14.09 5.76 21.33
C THR A 219 -14.04 5.78 19.80
N GLU A 220 -12.88 6.12 19.23
CA GLU A 220 -12.67 6.13 17.78
C GLU A 220 -12.70 4.73 17.15
N LEU A 221 -12.19 3.72 17.86
CA LEU A 221 -12.21 2.31 17.42
C LEU A 221 -13.61 1.70 17.52
N GLU A 222 -14.32 1.93 18.62
CA GLU A 222 -15.71 1.48 18.83
C GLU A 222 -16.65 2.07 17.79
N ALA A 223 -16.46 3.34 17.43
CA ALA A 223 -17.21 3.99 16.37
C ALA A 223 -16.74 3.62 14.95
N GLN A 224 -15.74 2.74 14.80
CA GLN A 224 -15.11 2.35 13.54
C GLN A 224 -14.64 3.53 12.66
N ARG A 225 -14.38 4.70 13.27
CA ARG A 225 -13.89 5.91 12.57
C ARG A 225 -12.42 5.79 12.19
N VAL A 226 -11.67 4.93 12.89
CA VAL A 226 -10.26 4.64 12.61
C VAL A 226 -10.01 3.16 12.42
N ALA A 227 -9.08 2.84 11.53
CA ALA A 227 -8.51 1.50 11.43
C ALA A 227 -7.33 1.33 12.41
N TRP A 228 -6.96 0.09 12.73
CA TRP A 228 -5.87 -0.22 13.65
C TRP A 228 -4.53 0.40 13.27
N SER A 229 -4.19 0.42 11.97
CA SER A 229 -2.97 1.07 11.47
C SER A 229 -2.96 2.59 11.69
N THR A 230 -4.14 3.23 11.71
CA THR A 230 -4.29 4.65 12.04
C THR A 230 -4.10 4.86 13.53
N ALA A 231 -4.67 3.98 14.37
CA ALA A 231 -4.48 4.00 15.82
C ALA A 231 -2.99 3.91 16.21
N LEU A 232 -2.23 3.00 15.60
CA LEU A 232 -0.78 2.90 15.78
C LEU A 232 -0.04 4.20 15.41
N THR A 233 -0.45 4.87 14.33
CA THR A 233 0.13 6.15 13.90
C THR A 233 -0.22 7.28 14.87
N ARG A 234 -1.45 7.29 15.41
CA ARG A 234 -1.88 8.26 16.43
C ARG A 234 -1.13 8.06 17.75
N LEU A 235 -0.92 6.81 18.19
CA LEU A 235 -0.08 6.51 19.36
C LEU A 235 1.35 7.08 19.20
N ALA A 236 1.98 6.89 18.04
CA ALA A 236 3.30 7.48 17.78
C ALA A 236 3.29 9.02 17.82
N SER A 237 2.16 9.63 17.46
CA SER A 237 1.97 11.08 17.57
C SER A 237 1.82 11.52 19.03
N PHE A 238 1.08 10.76 19.85
CA PHE A 238 0.99 10.99 21.30
C PHE A 238 2.34 10.84 21.99
N VAL A 239 3.15 9.83 21.66
CA VAL A 239 4.51 9.68 22.20
C VAL A 239 5.40 10.88 21.85
N THR A 240 5.23 11.46 20.65
CA THR A 240 5.98 12.67 20.27
C THR A 240 5.51 13.88 21.08
N PHE A 241 4.21 14.03 21.29
CA PHE A 241 3.65 15.11 22.09
C PHE A 241 3.96 14.96 23.59
N ASP A 242 3.98 13.73 24.11
CA ASP A 242 4.37 13.41 25.48
C ASP A 242 5.78 13.88 25.79
N ARG A 243 6.72 13.71 24.85
CA ARG A 243 8.07 14.25 25.00
C ARG A 243 8.06 15.77 25.17
N PHE A 244 7.27 16.48 24.36
CA PHE A 244 7.12 17.93 24.49
C PHE A 244 6.51 18.31 25.85
N VAL A 245 5.45 17.63 26.26
CA VAL A 245 4.79 17.80 27.57
C VAL A 245 5.78 17.63 28.72
N VAL A 246 6.62 16.59 28.67
CA VAL A 246 7.66 16.33 29.69
C VAL A 246 8.75 17.40 29.66
N THR A 247 9.28 17.75 28.49
CA THR A 247 10.34 18.76 28.34
C THR A 247 9.89 20.13 28.84
N GLN A 248 8.65 20.52 28.55
CA GLN A 248 8.06 21.78 29.00
C GLN A 248 7.52 21.72 30.44
N GLY A 249 7.60 20.56 31.11
CA GLY A 249 7.16 20.38 32.49
C GLY A 249 5.65 20.53 32.70
N LEU A 250 4.83 20.24 31.69
CA LEU A 250 3.39 20.46 31.75
C LEU A 250 2.69 19.39 32.60
N ARG A 251 2.08 19.81 33.71
CA ARG A 251 1.45 18.90 34.70
C ARG A 251 -0.07 18.79 34.58
N SER A 252 -0.67 19.56 33.68
CA SER A 252 -2.12 19.69 33.54
C SER A 252 -2.57 19.45 32.11
N PRO A 253 -3.74 18.82 31.89
CA PRO A 253 -4.35 18.70 30.55
C PRO A 253 -4.74 20.05 29.95
N ARG A 254 -4.81 21.11 30.76
CA ARG A 254 -5.02 22.49 30.29
C ARG A 254 -3.78 23.11 29.64
N LEU A 255 -2.62 22.44 29.70
CA LEU A 255 -1.33 22.85 29.14
C LEU A 255 -0.74 24.14 29.74
N THR A 256 -1.52 25.20 29.89
CA THR A 256 -1.16 26.48 30.52
C THR A 256 -2.26 26.87 31.52
N ASP A 257 -1.90 27.75 32.46
CA ASP A 257 -2.89 28.31 33.41
C ASP A 257 -3.72 29.43 32.76
N ASP A 258 -3.12 30.19 31.82
CA ASP A 258 -3.82 31.18 30.99
C ASP A 258 -4.24 30.55 29.63
N PRO A 259 -5.56 30.46 29.34
CA PRO A 259 -6.06 30.01 28.03
C PRO A 259 -5.52 30.80 26.84
N GLY A 260 -5.19 32.09 27.02
CA GLY A 260 -4.63 32.95 25.97
C GLY A 260 -3.24 32.48 25.48
N GLU A 261 -2.48 31.80 26.34
CA GLU A 261 -1.12 31.34 26.05
C GLU A 261 -1.07 29.98 25.35
N VAL A 262 -2.17 29.23 25.35
CA VAL A 262 -2.24 27.88 24.74
C VAL A 262 -1.76 27.89 23.30
N ARG A 263 -2.15 28.91 22.52
CA ARG A 263 -1.70 29.04 21.13
C ARG A 263 -0.20 29.27 21.03
N ALA A 264 0.38 30.11 21.89
CA ALA A 264 1.81 30.37 21.88
C ALA A 264 2.60 29.09 22.21
N LEU A 265 2.16 28.34 23.22
CA LEU A 265 2.75 27.05 23.58
C LEU A 265 2.69 26.03 22.42
N MET A 266 1.54 25.94 21.74
CA MET A 266 1.39 25.01 20.62
C MET A 266 2.17 25.45 19.36
N LEU A 267 2.50 26.73 19.21
CA LEU A 267 3.45 27.20 18.20
C LEU A 267 4.89 26.83 18.56
N THR A 268 5.25 26.83 19.85
CA THR A 268 6.53 26.27 20.32
C THR A 268 6.61 24.79 19.98
N PHE A 269 5.57 24.00 20.27
CA PHE A 269 5.52 22.58 19.87
C PHE A 269 5.72 22.39 18.36
N LEU A 270 5.04 23.18 17.53
CA LEU A 270 5.21 23.11 16.08
C LEU A 270 6.63 23.47 15.62
N THR A 271 7.27 24.41 16.30
CA THR A 271 8.65 24.81 16.03
C THR A 271 9.62 23.69 16.40
N GLU A 272 9.46 23.07 17.58
CA GLU A 272 10.23 21.89 17.96
C GLU A 272 10.05 20.75 16.97
N LEU A 273 8.82 20.46 16.51
CA LEU A 273 8.57 19.42 15.50
C LEU A 273 9.30 19.66 14.17
N ARG A 274 9.63 20.92 13.84
CA ARG A 274 10.37 21.29 12.63
C ARG A 274 11.88 21.17 12.83
N ILE A 275 12.35 21.48 14.03
CA ILE A 275 13.78 21.50 14.38
C ILE A 275 14.27 20.11 14.77
N GLU A 276 13.46 19.32 15.50
CA GLU A 276 13.83 17.99 15.98
C GLU A 276 14.35 17.13 14.83
N GLU A 277 15.64 16.81 14.89
CA GLU A 277 16.25 15.81 14.05
C GLU A 277 15.72 14.43 14.45
N LYS A 278 15.32 13.65 13.45
CA LYS A 278 14.94 12.27 13.69
C LYS A 278 16.20 11.48 14.07
N VAL A 279 16.33 11.08 15.33
CA VAL A 279 17.22 9.97 15.70
C VAL A 279 16.60 8.68 15.15
N SER A 280 17.02 8.29 13.95
CA SER A 280 16.63 7.04 13.31
C SER A 280 17.81 6.08 13.38
N SER A 281 17.60 4.88 13.94
CA SER A 281 18.66 3.86 14.08
C SER A 281 19.24 3.37 12.75
N THR A 282 18.65 3.76 11.61
CA THR A 282 18.99 3.27 10.25
C THR A 282 19.22 4.36 9.22
N ARG A 283 18.97 5.63 9.55
CA ARG A 283 19.19 6.79 8.67
C ARG A 283 19.62 7.92 9.59
N GLY A 284 20.76 8.53 9.30
CA GLY A 284 21.37 9.57 10.15
C GLY A 284 20.44 10.76 10.46
N PRO A 285 20.94 11.75 11.20
CA PRO A 285 20.15 12.92 11.59
C PRO A 285 19.55 13.60 10.37
N GLY A 286 18.26 13.93 10.45
CA GLY A 286 17.55 14.60 9.38
C GLY A 286 16.21 15.17 9.85
N GLN A 287 15.82 16.30 9.27
CA GLN A 287 14.58 16.99 9.60
C GLN A 287 13.33 16.12 9.36
N ARG A 288 12.33 16.31 10.21
CA ARG A 288 11.06 15.60 10.11
C ARG A 288 10.32 16.00 8.84
N LYS A 289 9.79 15.02 8.09
CA LYS A 289 9.01 15.27 6.87
C LYS A 289 7.74 16.07 7.18
N HIS A 290 7.36 17.00 6.29
CA HIS A 290 6.12 17.78 6.40
C HIS A 290 4.85 16.93 6.58
N SER A 291 4.77 15.77 5.93
CA SER A 291 3.63 14.85 6.08
C SER A 291 3.52 14.28 7.50
N THR A 292 4.65 13.98 8.13
CA THR A 292 4.69 13.52 9.53
C THR A 292 4.29 14.64 10.48
N ILE A 293 4.79 15.87 10.28
CA ILE A 293 4.39 17.04 11.07
C ILE A 293 2.87 17.26 10.97
N THR A 294 2.32 17.18 9.75
CA THR A 294 0.87 17.29 9.52
C THR A 294 0.09 16.20 10.24
N SER A 295 0.57 14.95 10.22
CA SER A 295 -0.07 13.83 10.91
C SER A 295 -0.10 14.02 12.43
N ILE A 296 1.02 14.47 13.02
CA ILE A 296 1.13 14.68 14.48
C ILE A 296 0.20 15.81 14.90
N THR A 297 0.34 16.98 14.28
CA THR A 297 -0.48 18.16 14.58
C THR A 297 -1.97 17.89 14.39
N SER A 298 -2.38 17.17 13.34
CA SER A 298 -3.78 16.79 13.14
C SER A 298 -4.28 15.83 14.23
N THR A 299 -3.45 14.89 14.67
CA THR A 299 -3.83 13.94 15.74
C THR A 299 -4.06 14.68 17.05
N ILE A 300 -3.12 15.54 17.46
CA ILE A 300 -3.21 16.28 18.72
C ILE A 300 -4.37 17.28 18.68
N ARG A 301 -4.56 17.99 17.55
CA ARG A 301 -5.72 18.86 17.38
C ARG A 301 -7.03 18.10 17.55
N ASN A 302 -7.21 16.99 16.81
CA ASN A 302 -8.46 16.23 16.86
C ASN A 302 -8.72 15.63 18.24
N PHE A 303 -7.67 15.25 18.97
CA PHE A 303 -7.78 14.81 20.36
C PHE A 303 -8.32 15.92 21.28
N TYR A 304 -7.80 17.15 21.17
CA TYR A 304 -8.29 18.26 21.99
C TYR A 304 -9.67 18.77 21.56
N VAL A 305 -10.02 18.67 20.27
CA VAL A 305 -11.40 18.89 19.80
C VAL A 305 -12.35 17.88 20.45
N PHE A 306 -11.98 16.59 20.44
CA PHE A 306 -12.74 15.56 21.13
C PHE A 306 -12.86 15.83 22.63
N ALA A 307 -11.76 16.22 23.28
CA ALA A 307 -11.75 16.52 24.71
C ALA A 307 -12.62 17.75 25.07
N HIS A 308 -12.68 18.75 24.20
CA HIS A 308 -13.58 19.89 24.33
C HIS A 308 -15.05 19.46 24.19
N ASP A 309 -15.38 18.70 23.14
CA ASP A 309 -16.76 18.33 22.83
C ASP A 309 -17.34 17.25 23.76
N HIS A 310 -16.47 16.45 24.39
CA HIS A 310 -16.84 15.32 25.24
C HIS A 310 -16.20 15.38 26.65
N GLY A 311 -15.86 16.57 27.13
CA GLY A 311 -15.10 16.78 28.37
C GLY A 311 -15.69 16.10 29.60
N ASP A 312 -17.01 16.16 29.79
CA ASP A 312 -17.67 15.52 30.93
C ASP A 312 -17.55 14.00 30.93
N THR A 313 -17.72 13.39 29.75
CA THR A 313 -17.61 11.94 29.59
C THR A 313 -16.16 11.49 29.74
N LEU A 314 -15.21 12.23 29.14
CA LEU A 314 -13.79 11.99 29.31
C LEU A 314 -13.38 12.09 30.78
N ALA A 315 -13.74 13.18 31.47
CA ALA A 315 -13.41 13.42 32.87
C ALA A 315 -13.90 12.30 33.79
N ARG A 316 -15.14 11.80 33.57
CA ARG A 316 -15.69 10.66 34.32
C ARG A 316 -14.95 9.36 34.01
N ALA A 317 -14.62 9.11 32.74
CA ALA A 317 -13.99 7.86 32.33
C ALA A 317 -12.55 7.70 32.82
N VAL A 318 -11.78 8.80 32.91
CA VAL A 318 -10.38 8.76 33.36
C VAL A 318 -10.17 9.21 34.81
N ASP A 319 -11.26 9.52 35.51
CA ASP A 319 -11.28 10.08 36.86
C ASP A 319 -10.39 11.32 37.02
N ASP A 320 -10.56 12.30 36.11
CA ASP A 320 -9.81 13.55 36.13
C ASP A 320 -10.72 14.73 35.74
N PRO A 321 -11.19 15.54 36.72
CA PRO A 321 -12.13 16.63 36.46
C PRO A 321 -11.52 17.77 35.63
N ARG A 322 -10.19 17.82 35.47
CA ARG A 322 -9.51 18.89 34.72
C ARG A 322 -9.83 18.88 33.22
N TRP A 323 -10.40 17.80 32.71
CA TRP A 323 -10.90 17.68 31.34
C TRP A 323 -12.26 18.34 31.10
N ARG A 324 -13.00 18.71 32.15
CA ARG A 324 -14.24 19.47 32.01
C ARG A 324 -13.93 20.91 31.63
N ASP A 325 -14.85 21.53 30.89
CA ASP A 325 -14.82 22.96 30.57
C ASP A 325 -13.48 23.42 29.97
N LEU A 326 -12.94 22.64 29.02
CA LEU A 326 -11.85 23.10 28.17
C LEU A 326 -12.36 24.27 27.33
N SER A 327 -11.56 25.32 27.23
CA SER A 327 -11.98 26.55 26.58
C SER A 327 -11.90 26.45 25.04
N PRO A 328 -12.58 27.33 24.28
CA PRO A 328 -12.58 27.27 22.81
C PRO A 328 -11.21 27.46 22.15
N GLU A 329 -10.21 27.98 22.87
CA GLU A 329 -8.83 28.16 22.40
C GLU A 329 -8.19 26.83 21.98
N PHE A 330 -8.59 25.71 22.62
CA PHE A 330 -8.11 24.37 22.29
C PHE A 330 -8.58 23.86 20.91
N LEU A 331 -9.62 24.49 20.33
CA LEU A 331 -10.08 24.19 18.97
C LEU A 331 -9.18 24.85 17.90
N ARG A 332 -8.33 25.81 18.30
CA ARG A 332 -7.66 26.74 17.37
C ARG A 332 -6.15 26.88 17.59
N PHE A 333 -5.46 25.77 17.89
CA PHE A 333 -3.99 25.77 18.05
C PHE A 333 -3.23 26.43 16.88
N TRP A 334 -3.55 26.06 15.64
CA TRP A 334 -2.84 26.52 14.45
C TRP A 334 -3.78 27.02 13.37
N ARG A 335 -3.45 28.18 12.80
CA ARG A 335 -4.12 28.75 11.62
C ARG A 335 -3.69 28.00 10.36
N PRO A 336 -4.46 28.06 9.27
CA PRO A 336 -4.10 27.41 8.00
C PRO A 336 -2.71 27.78 7.46
N GLY A 337 -2.20 28.99 7.77
CA GLY A 337 -0.86 29.43 7.38
C GLY A 337 0.27 28.93 8.29
N ASP A 338 -0.04 28.52 9.52
CA ASP A 338 0.98 28.06 10.48
C ASP A 338 1.49 26.67 10.09
N LEU A 339 0.62 25.80 9.57
CA LEU A 339 0.99 24.43 9.21
C LEU A 339 1.68 24.39 7.84
N PRO A 340 2.58 23.40 7.60
CA PRO A 340 3.17 23.22 6.28
C PRO A 340 2.06 23.08 5.25
N ARG A 341 2.06 23.97 4.24
CA ARG A 341 1.18 23.78 3.08
C ARG A 341 1.50 22.41 2.49
N LYS A 342 0.47 21.61 2.23
CA LYS A 342 0.61 20.48 1.31
C LYS A 342 1.01 21.09 -0.03
N ARG A 343 2.32 21.17 -0.30
CA ARG A 343 2.82 21.46 -1.64
C ARG A 343 2.19 20.37 -2.49
N LYS A 344 1.33 20.74 -3.45
CA LYS A 344 0.90 19.81 -4.49
C LYS A 344 2.20 19.48 -5.22
N THR A 345 2.90 18.44 -4.79
CA THR A 345 4.04 17.93 -5.54
C THR A 345 3.49 17.65 -6.92
N ARG A 346 4.00 18.37 -7.92
CA ARG A 346 3.77 17.97 -9.32
C ARG A 346 4.14 16.49 -9.40
N PHE A 347 3.29 15.72 -10.06
CA PHE A 347 3.56 14.31 -10.27
C PHE A 347 4.93 14.19 -10.95
N ASP A 348 5.89 13.59 -10.26
CA ASP A 348 7.26 13.43 -10.74
C ASP A 348 7.30 12.16 -11.58
N GLU A 349 7.54 12.31 -12.89
CA GLU A 349 7.59 11.19 -13.83
C GLU A 349 8.68 10.16 -13.45
N ARG A 350 9.69 10.53 -12.65
CA ARG A 350 10.65 9.57 -12.05
C ARG A 350 10.01 8.52 -11.13
N HIS A 351 8.75 8.72 -10.75
CA HIS A 351 7.97 7.73 -10.02
C HIS A 351 7.28 6.70 -10.92
N LEU A 352 7.26 6.92 -12.23
CA LEU A 352 6.86 5.92 -13.21
C LEU A 352 7.95 4.87 -13.37
N ILE A 353 7.58 3.75 -13.99
CA ILE A 353 8.47 2.67 -14.38
C ILE A 353 8.28 2.60 -15.89
N SER A 354 9.35 2.74 -16.66
CA SER A 354 9.29 2.64 -18.12
C SER A 354 8.98 1.21 -18.55
N ASP A 355 8.48 1.03 -19.77
CA ASP A 355 8.07 -0.27 -20.29
C ASP A 355 9.24 -1.25 -20.33
N ALA A 356 10.45 -0.78 -20.68
CA ALA A 356 11.68 -1.57 -20.65
C ALA A 356 11.99 -2.09 -19.24
N THR A 357 11.97 -1.20 -18.23
CA THR A 357 12.18 -1.60 -16.83
C THR A 357 11.06 -2.51 -16.33
N MET A 358 9.80 -2.29 -16.72
CA MET A 358 8.69 -3.19 -16.36
C MET A 358 8.89 -4.60 -16.93
N ALA A 359 9.35 -4.71 -18.18
CA ALA A 359 9.67 -5.98 -18.82
C ALA A 359 10.85 -6.69 -18.13
N GLU A 360 11.88 -5.95 -17.74
CA GLU A 360 13.02 -6.49 -16.99
C GLU A 360 12.59 -7.03 -15.61
N ILE A 361 11.77 -6.27 -14.87
CA ILE A 361 11.19 -6.74 -13.59
C ILE A 361 10.37 -8.02 -13.83
N ALA A 362 9.54 -8.07 -14.88
CA ALA A 362 8.74 -9.24 -15.20
C ALA A 362 9.62 -10.46 -15.51
N ALA A 363 10.65 -10.28 -16.33
CA ALA A 363 11.59 -11.34 -16.69
C ALA A 363 12.32 -11.91 -15.46
N LYS A 364 12.62 -11.07 -14.46
CA LYS A 364 13.32 -11.46 -13.23
C LYS A 364 12.42 -11.85 -12.06
N CYS A 365 11.10 -11.71 -12.19
CA CYS A 365 10.20 -11.93 -11.04
C CYS A 365 10.20 -13.37 -10.51
N HIS A 366 10.51 -14.36 -11.37
CA HIS A 366 10.57 -15.78 -11.02
C HIS A 366 11.56 -16.08 -9.88
N GLU A 367 12.68 -15.34 -9.80
CA GLU A 367 13.68 -15.49 -8.73
C GLU A 367 13.12 -15.25 -7.31
N LEU A 368 11.97 -14.55 -7.18
CA LEU A 368 11.27 -14.46 -5.90
C LEU A 368 10.70 -15.82 -5.47
N GLY A 369 10.19 -16.59 -6.42
CA GLY A 369 9.48 -17.85 -6.21
C GLY A 369 10.38 -19.08 -6.15
N ASP A 370 11.45 -19.10 -6.95
CA ASP A 370 12.32 -20.26 -7.12
C ASP A 370 12.94 -20.76 -5.82
N ALA A 371 13.26 -22.05 -5.78
CA ALA A 371 13.85 -22.67 -4.60
C ALA A 371 15.21 -22.02 -4.27
N ARG A 372 15.61 -22.03 -3.00
CA ARG A 372 16.89 -21.45 -2.57
C ARG A 372 18.09 -22.18 -3.17
N GLU A 373 17.92 -23.47 -3.42
CA GLU A 373 18.88 -24.36 -4.06
C GLU A 373 19.11 -24.01 -5.53
N ASP A 374 18.10 -23.47 -6.21
CA ASP A 374 18.20 -22.95 -7.58
C ASP A 374 18.60 -21.46 -7.61
N GLY A 375 19.02 -20.89 -6.47
CA GLY A 375 19.40 -19.48 -6.37
C GLY A 375 18.24 -18.50 -6.16
N GLY A 376 17.02 -18.99 -5.94
CA GLY A 376 15.83 -18.16 -5.66
C GLY A 376 15.66 -17.73 -4.20
N LEU A 377 14.58 -16.99 -3.94
CA LEU A 377 14.21 -16.52 -2.59
C LEU A 377 13.18 -17.43 -1.88
N ALA A 378 12.69 -18.46 -2.56
CA ALA A 378 11.71 -19.45 -2.11
C ALA A 378 10.44 -18.83 -1.53
N ASP A 379 9.93 -17.75 -2.13
CA ASP A 379 8.72 -17.02 -1.76
C ASP A 379 7.78 -16.84 -2.96
N PRO A 380 7.14 -17.91 -3.44
CA PRO A 380 6.25 -17.87 -4.62
C PRO A 380 5.03 -16.96 -4.40
N GLN A 381 4.64 -16.72 -3.15
CA GLN A 381 3.61 -15.73 -2.84
C GLN A 381 4.08 -14.31 -3.20
N ALA A 382 5.32 -13.94 -2.85
CA ALA A 382 5.87 -12.63 -3.17
C ALA A 382 5.96 -12.40 -4.69
N MET A 383 6.35 -13.41 -5.46
CA MET A 383 6.33 -13.39 -6.93
C MET A 383 4.92 -13.04 -7.44
N ARG A 384 3.89 -13.79 -7.02
CA ARG A 384 2.51 -13.57 -7.46
C ARG A 384 1.94 -12.23 -7.00
N ILE A 385 2.29 -11.76 -5.80
CA ILE A 385 1.92 -10.42 -5.33
C ILE A 385 2.51 -9.34 -6.26
N LEU A 386 3.77 -9.50 -6.69
CA LEU A 386 4.42 -8.56 -7.61
C LEU A 386 3.72 -8.53 -8.98
N LEU A 387 3.41 -9.71 -9.54
CA LEU A 387 2.66 -9.82 -10.80
C LEU A 387 1.29 -9.14 -10.71
N LEU A 388 0.52 -9.41 -9.64
CA LEU A 388 -0.77 -8.76 -9.42
C LEU A 388 -0.64 -7.24 -9.27
N MET A 389 0.42 -6.76 -8.62
CA MET A 389 0.69 -5.33 -8.50
C MET A 389 0.94 -4.66 -9.85
N MET A 390 1.74 -5.32 -10.72
CA MET A 390 2.06 -4.85 -12.06
C MET A 390 0.81 -4.81 -12.94
N ALA A 391 0.02 -5.90 -12.96
CA ALA A 391 -1.17 -6.01 -13.79
C ALA A 391 -2.30 -5.05 -13.35
N THR A 392 -2.54 -4.95 -12.04
CA THR A 392 -3.75 -4.28 -11.51
C THR A 392 -3.51 -2.87 -10.95
N GLY A 393 -2.28 -2.51 -10.60
CA GLY A 393 -1.97 -1.25 -9.89
C GLY A 393 -2.64 -1.13 -8.51
N ARG A 394 -3.10 -2.24 -7.91
CA ARG A 394 -3.66 -2.25 -6.54
C ARG A 394 -2.59 -1.93 -5.50
N ARG A 395 -3.02 -1.38 -4.37
CA ARG A 395 -2.12 -1.14 -3.23
C ARG A 395 -1.69 -2.49 -2.67
N ILE A 396 -0.43 -2.59 -2.25
CA ILE A 396 0.10 -3.82 -1.65
C ILE A 396 -0.76 -4.36 -0.50
N SER A 397 -1.31 -3.48 0.35
CA SER A 397 -2.18 -3.89 1.44
C SER A 397 -3.48 -4.53 0.93
N GLU A 398 -4.03 -4.03 -0.18
CA GLU A 398 -5.25 -4.57 -0.80
C GLU A 398 -5.00 -5.98 -1.36
N ILE A 399 -3.83 -6.19 -2.00
CA ILE A 399 -3.44 -7.52 -2.53
C ILE A 399 -3.14 -8.50 -1.39
N CYS A 400 -2.33 -8.11 -0.40
CA CYS A 400 -1.96 -8.98 0.71
C CYS A 400 -3.16 -9.42 1.56
N MET A 401 -4.28 -8.69 1.51
CA MET A 401 -5.50 -8.98 2.27
C MET A 401 -6.62 -9.56 1.39
N LEU A 402 -6.36 -9.91 0.12
CA LEU A 402 -7.35 -10.57 -0.73
C LEU A 402 -7.97 -11.78 -0.02
N ASP A 403 -9.29 -11.92 -0.13
CA ASP A 403 -10.00 -13.10 0.34
C ASP A 403 -9.49 -14.34 -0.40
N ALA A 404 -9.59 -15.53 0.22
CA ALA A 404 -9.17 -16.77 -0.42
C ALA A 404 -9.90 -17.07 -1.75
N GLU A 405 -11.13 -16.58 -1.90
CA GLU A 405 -11.94 -16.67 -3.11
C GLU A 405 -12.32 -15.26 -3.62
N PRO A 406 -11.38 -14.52 -4.24
CA PRO A 406 -11.59 -13.11 -4.56
C PRO A 406 -12.20 -12.89 -5.96
N LEU A 407 -12.37 -13.95 -6.76
CA LEU A 407 -12.88 -13.87 -8.12
C LEU A 407 -14.41 -14.02 -8.17
N ILE A 408 -15.06 -13.11 -8.88
CA ILE A 408 -16.48 -13.19 -9.23
C ILE A 408 -16.53 -13.43 -10.73
N ASN A 409 -16.97 -14.62 -11.12
CA ASN A 409 -17.08 -14.99 -12.53
C ASN A 409 -18.15 -14.12 -13.22
N ILE A 410 -17.85 -13.70 -14.44
CA ILE A 410 -18.79 -13.02 -15.33
C ILE A 410 -19.04 -13.99 -16.48
N GLU A 411 -20.26 -14.02 -17.04
CA GLU A 411 -20.56 -14.85 -18.21
C GLU A 411 -19.54 -14.59 -19.34
N ARG A 412 -19.14 -15.67 -20.02
CA ARG A 412 -18.16 -15.63 -21.12
C ARG A 412 -18.62 -14.63 -22.18
N GLY A 413 -17.69 -13.82 -22.70
CA GLY A 413 -17.96 -13.00 -23.88
C GLY A 413 -18.51 -13.85 -25.04
N SER A 414 -19.28 -13.23 -25.93
CA SER A 414 -19.93 -13.87 -27.10
C SER A 414 -19.01 -14.71 -28.00
N ASP A 415 -17.71 -14.50 -27.85
CA ASP A 415 -16.57 -15.06 -28.57
C ASP A 415 -15.94 -16.29 -27.87
N GLY A 416 -16.38 -16.66 -26.66
CA GLY A 416 -16.06 -17.92 -25.96
C GLY A 416 -14.58 -18.15 -25.59
N LYS A 417 -13.67 -17.28 -26.04
CA LYS A 417 -12.21 -17.41 -25.91
C LYS A 417 -11.59 -16.53 -24.81
N THR A 418 -12.24 -15.44 -24.43
CA THR A 418 -11.68 -14.49 -23.47
C THR A 418 -12.33 -14.68 -22.09
N GLU A 419 -11.58 -15.26 -21.14
CA GLU A 419 -12.03 -15.39 -19.75
C GLU A 419 -11.83 -14.04 -19.03
N VAL A 420 -12.93 -13.45 -18.56
CA VAL A 420 -12.93 -12.19 -17.80
C VAL A 420 -13.65 -12.42 -16.48
N ALA A 421 -13.10 -11.89 -15.39
CA ALA A 421 -13.70 -11.95 -14.07
C ALA A 421 -13.67 -10.57 -13.40
N LYS A 422 -14.45 -10.40 -12.33
CA LYS A 422 -14.25 -9.30 -11.38
C LYS A 422 -13.39 -9.79 -10.22
N LEU A 423 -12.29 -9.11 -9.97
CA LEU A 423 -11.49 -9.27 -8.77
C LEU A 423 -12.05 -8.38 -7.66
N ARG A 424 -12.60 -8.99 -6.61
CA ARG A 424 -12.91 -8.34 -5.34
C ARG A 424 -11.63 -8.11 -4.55
N TYR A 425 -11.37 -6.88 -4.15
CA TYR A 425 -10.20 -6.49 -3.38
C TYR A 425 -10.60 -5.72 -2.13
N GLN A 426 -9.77 -5.80 -1.09
CA GLN A 426 -10.14 -5.19 0.19
C GLN A 426 -9.97 -3.66 0.19
N GLN A 427 -11.09 -2.93 0.12
CA GLN A 427 -11.09 -1.47 0.28
C GLN A 427 -11.12 -1.09 1.76
N THR A 428 -10.04 -0.48 2.27
CA THR A 428 -9.93 -0.09 3.69
C THR A 428 -10.08 1.40 3.94
N LYS A 429 -10.13 2.23 2.89
CA LYS A 429 -10.03 3.69 3.02
C LYS A 429 -11.31 4.43 2.67
N ILE A 430 -12.25 3.74 2.02
CA ILE A 430 -13.47 4.36 1.49
C ILE A 430 -14.64 3.43 1.78
N GLU A 431 -15.54 3.89 2.64
CA GLU A 431 -16.79 3.20 2.91
C GLU A 431 -17.76 3.41 1.73
N GLY A 432 -18.38 2.34 1.26
CA GLY A 432 -19.37 2.38 0.17
C GLY A 432 -18.81 2.48 -1.27
N ALA A 433 -17.49 2.51 -1.47
CA ALA A 433 -16.92 2.46 -2.82
C ALA A 433 -16.94 1.03 -3.40
N PRO A 434 -17.08 0.86 -4.73
CA PRO A 434 -16.94 -0.44 -5.36
C PRO A 434 -15.58 -1.07 -5.05
N ASP A 435 -15.63 -2.29 -4.55
CA ASP A 435 -14.48 -3.10 -4.14
C ASP A 435 -14.08 -4.13 -5.21
N THR A 436 -14.53 -3.94 -6.45
CA THR A 436 -14.25 -4.85 -7.57
C THR A 436 -13.62 -4.13 -8.76
N ILE A 437 -12.69 -4.80 -9.45
CA ILE A 437 -12.18 -4.41 -10.78
C ILE A 437 -12.31 -5.57 -11.77
N PHE A 438 -12.44 -5.27 -13.06
CA PHE A 438 -12.33 -6.31 -14.10
C PHE A 438 -10.87 -6.74 -14.24
N VAL A 439 -10.68 -8.05 -14.44
CA VAL A 439 -9.37 -8.68 -14.62
C VAL A 439 -9.43 -9.70 -15.76
N ASP A 440 -8.31 -9.82 -16.46
CA ASP A 440 -8.12 -10.74 -17.58
C ASP A 440 -7.67 -12.14 -17.11
N HIS A 441 -7.51 -13.03 -18.09
CA HIS A 441 -7.07 -14.41 -17.90
C HIS A 441 -5.70 -14.56 -17.22
N GLU A 442 -4.76 -13.62 -17.40
CA GLU A 442 -3.43 -13.69 -16.77
C GLU A 442 -3.56 -13.50 -15.26
N VAL A 443 -4.31 -12.48 -14.83
CA VAL A 443 -4.59 -12.24 -13.41
C VAL A 443 -5.39 -13.39 -12.79
N ILE A 444 -6.36 -13.93 -13.51
CA ILE A 444 -7.13 -15.11 -13.08
C ILE A 444 -6.20 -16.32 -12.87
N GLY A 445 -5.28 -16.56 -13.81
CA GLY A 445 -4.28 -17.61 -13.71
C GLY A 445 -3.41 -17.49 -12.46
N VAL A 446 -2.87 -16.30 -12.20
CA VAL A 446 -2.07 -16.01 -10.99
C VAL A 446 -2.85 -16.28 -9.70
N ILE A 447 -4.14 -15.91 -9.66
CA ILE A 447 -5.00 -16.16 -8.49
C ILE A 447 -5.24 -17.66 -8.30
N ARG A 448 -5.59 -18.39 -9.37
CA ARG A 448 -5.82 -19.85 -9.31
C ARG A 448 -4.58 -20.62 -8.88
N GLU A 449 -3.40 -20.25 -9.39
CA GLU A 449 -2.14 -20.84 -8.93
C GLU A 449 -1.90 -20.59 -7.43
N GLN A 450 -2.20 -19.38 -6.96
CA GLN A 450 -2.04 -19.06 -5.55
C GLN A 450 -3.06 -19.82 -4.68
N GLN A 451 -4.29 -20.03 -5.15
CA GLN A 451 -5.30 -20.86 -4.47
C GLN A 451 -4.83 -22.31 -4.38
N ALA A 452 -4.29 -22.87 -5.47
CA ALA A 452 -3.71 -24.22 -5.48
C ALA A 452 -2.54 -24.34 -4.49
N TRP A 453 -1.65 -23.34 -4.45
CA TRP A 453 -0.56 -23.30 -3.48
C TRP A 453 -1.07 -23.23 -2.03
N LEU A 454 -2.11 -22.43 -1.76
CA LEU A 454 -2.73 -22.32 -0.44
C LEU A 454 -3.39 -23.63 -0.02
N ALA A 455 -4.11 -24.30 -0.93
CA ALA A 455 -4.72 -25.60 -0.70
C ALA A 455 -3.66 -26.67 -0.37
N ALA A 456 -2.60 -26.77 -1.17
CA ALA A 456 -1.49 -27.71 -0.93
C ALA A 456 -0.81 -27.43 0.42
N ARG A 457 -0.59 -26.16 0.77
CA ARG A 457 -0.03 -25.77 2.08
C ARG A 457 -0.95 -26.15 3.24
N ARG A 458 -2.27 -25.98 3.08
CA ARG A 458 -3.25 -26.35 4.11
C ARG A 458 -3.33 -27.86 4.30
N GLN A 459 -3.29 -28.62 3.21
CA GLN A 459 -3.22 -30.08 3.23
C GLN A 459 -1.94 -30.56 3.94
N ALA A 460 -0.78 -30.00 3.57
CA ALA A 460 0.50 -30.32 4.22
C ALA A 460 0.54 -29.95 5.71
N ASN A 461 -0.24 -28.95 6.12
CA ASN A 461 -0.39 -28.61 7.53
C ASN A 461 -1.51 -29.41 8.23
N GLY A 462 -2.37 -30.15 7.53
CA GLY A 462 -3.51 -30.86 8.14
C GLY A 462 -4.58 -29.91 8.70
N THR A 463 -4.85 -28.79 8.03
CA THR A 463 -5.86 -27.81 8.48
C THR A 463 -7.14 -27.93 7.65
N THR A 464 -8.28 -28.18 8.29
CA THR A 464 -9.57 -28.44 7.62
C THR A 464 -10.45 -27.20 7.41
N GLY A 465 -10.32 -26.15 8.25
CA GLY A 465 -11.09 -24.90 8.12
C GLY A 465 -10.62 -23.93 7.03
N GLY A 466 -11.54 -23.19 6.42
CA GLY A 466 -11.26 -22.24 5.34
C GLY A 466 -10.30 -21.11 5.75
N ALA A 467 -9.33 -20.79 4.90
CA ALA A 467 -8.44 -19.66 5.12
C ALA A 467 -9.15 -18.35 4.71
N PRO A 468 -9.11 -17.29 5.53
CA PRO A 468 -9.73 -16.02 5.19
C PRO A 468 -8.98 -15.27 4.09
N TYR A 469 -7.67 -15.52 3.91
CA TYR A 469 -6.82 -14.76 2.98
C TYR A 469 -6.18 -15.66 1.93
N LEU A 470 -6.08 -15.16 0.70
CA LEU A 470 -5.37 -15.81 -0.42
C LEU A 470 -3.85 -15.84 -0.19
N PHE A 471 -3.31 -14.74 0.33
CA PHE A 471 -1.89 -14.59 0.65
C PHE A 471 -1.70 -14.62 2.16
N VAL A 472 -0.93 -15.58 2.66
CA VAL A 472 -0.82 -15.87 4.09
C VAL A 472 0.61 -15.73 4.61
N SER A 473 0.74 -15.27 5.85
CA SER A 473 2.04 -15.27 6.54
C SER A 473 2.60 -16.70 6.60
N ARG A 474 3.91 -16.85 6.36
CA ARG A 474 4.58 -18.16 6.38
C ARG A 474 4.90 -18.65 7.79
N HIS A 475 5.06 -17.74 8.74
CA HIS A 475 5.49 -18.03 10.11
C HIS A 475 4.33 -17.87 11.10
N ASN A 476 4.26 -18.76 12.09
CA ASN A 476 3.26 -18.75 13.18
C ASN A 476 1.82 -18.49 12.69
N ASN A 477 1.44 -19.20 11.63
CA ASN A 477 0.19 -19.01 10.93
C ASN A 477 -0.22 -20.31 10.20
N ARG A 478 -0.25 -21.40 10.97
CA ARG A 478 -0.60 -22.75 10.52
C ARG A 478 -1.98 -22.78 9.85
N HIS A 479 -2.96 -22.14 10.49
CA HIS A 479 -4.34 -22.04 10.02
C HIS A 479 -4.57 -21.02 8.89
N GLY A 480 -3.55 -20.24 8.50
CA GLY A 480 -3.71 -19.22 7.45
C GLY A 480 -4.51 -17.97 7.86
N MET A 481 -4.76 -17.76 9.15
CA MET A 481 -5.56 -16.66 9.71
C MET A 481 -4.90 -15.27 9.66
N LYS A 482 -3.62 -15.20 9.26
CA LYS A 482 -2.84 -13.97 9.17
C LYS A 482 -2.44 -13.70 7.71
N PRO A 483 -2.70 -12.49 7.18
CA PRO A 483 -2.37 -12.17 5.81
C PRO A 483 -0.85 -12.07 5.62
N TYR A 484 -0.41 -12.13 4.37
CA TYR A 484 0.98 -11.88 4.02
C TYR A 484 1.39 -10.45 4.42
N LEU A 485 2.57 -10.29 5.00
CA LEU A 485 3.00 -9.00 5.55
C LEU A 485 3.62 -8.12 4.46
N SER A 486 3.06 -6.93 4.23
CA SER A 486 3.61 -5.98 3.25
C SER A 486 5.06 -5.55 3.53
N GLY A 487 5.51 -5.63 4.79
CA GLY A 487 6.92 -5.39 5.16
C GLY A 487 7.84 -6.51 4.68
N VAL A 488 7.40 -7.76 4.76
CA VAL A 488 8.14 -8.93 4.24
C VAL A 488 8.23 -8.83 2.72
N PHE A 489 7.13 -8.52 2.04
CA PHE A 489 7.14 -8.34 0.58
C PHE A 489 8.16 -7.28 0.16
N ARG A 490 8.13 -6.10 0.80
CA ARG A 490 9.07 -5.01 0.50
C ARG A 490 10.52 -5.44 0.68
N HIS A 491 10.80 -6.23 1.71
CA HIS A 491 12.13 -6.81 1.92
C HIS A 491 12.52 -7.77 0.80
N GLN A 492 11.62 -8.65 0.37
CA GLN A 492 11.89 -9.60 -0.70
C GLN A 492 12.12 -8.92 -2.05
N VAL A 493 11.31 -7.92 -2.43
CA VAL A 493 11.52 -7.21 -3.71
C VAL A 493 12.75 -6.31 -3.69
N SER A 494 13.15 -5.78 -2.52
CA SER A 494 14.45 -5.12 -2.39
C SER A 494 15.61 -6.10 -2.62
N LYS A 495 15.51 -7.31 -2.06
CA LYS A 495 16.49 -8.37 -2.31
C LYS A 495 16.53 -8.78 -3.78
N LEU A 496 15.36 -8.92 -4.43
CA LEU A 496 15.29 -9.20 -5.85
C LEU A 496 16.05 -8.12 -6.64
N ALA A 497 15.75 -6.84 -6.41
CA ALA A 497 16.43 -5.75 -7.10
C ALA A 497 17.96 -5.85 -6.97
N SER A 498 18.46 -6.04 -5.74
CA SER A 498 19.90 -6.18 -5.48
C SER A 498 20.52 -7.42 -6.12
N ARG A 499 19.80 -8.56 -6.15
CA ARG A 499 20.33 -9.84 -6.66
C ARG A 499 20.34 -9.91 -8.18
N ALA A 500 19.24 -9.48 -8.79
CA ALA A 500 19.08 -9.48 -10.23
C ALA A 500 19.78 -8.29 -10.91
N GLY A 501 20.37 -7.37 -10.12
CA GLY A 501 21.07 -6.20 -10.64
C GLY A 501 20.15 -5.23 -11.38
N LEU A 502 18.89 -5.11 -10.94
CA LEU A 502 17.89 -4.27 -11.60
C LEU A 502 18.23 -2.80 -11.36
N LEU A 503 18.69 -2.11 -12.41
CA LEU A 503 19.07 -0.70 -12.38
C LEU A 503 17.95 0.18 -12.96
N GLY A 504 17.84 1.40 -12.44
CA GLY A 504 17.02 2.45 -13.05
C GLY A 504 17.76 3.12 -14.21
N GLU A 505 17.04 4.00 -14.90
CA GLU A 505 17.59 4.84 -15.98
C GLU A 505 18.69 5.80 -15.49
N ASP A 506 18.71 6.10 -14.19
CA ASP A 506 19.74 6.87 -13.50
C ASP A 506 20.99 6.05 -13.13
N GLY A 507 21.02 4.76 -13.49
CA GLY A 507 22.09 3.82 -13.13
C GLY A 507 22.08 3.38 -11.66
N GLU A 508 21.10 3.86 -10.87
CA GLU A 508 20.95 3.52 -9.46
C GLU A 508 20.09 2.26 -9.27
N LEU A 509 20.24 1.59 -8.13
CA LEU A 509 19.47 0.39 -7.85
C LEU A 509 17.97 0.67 -7.85
N LEU A 510 17.22 -0.11 -8.63
CA LEU A 510 15.80 0.10 -8.83
C LEU A 510 15.03 -0.04 -7.51
N ARG A 511 14.27 1.00 -7.18
CA ARG A 511 13.49 1.07 -5.92
C ARG A 511 12.15 0.35 -6.03
N ILE A 512 12.17 -0.96 -6.30
CA ILE A 512 10.96 -1.80 -6.46
C ILE A 512 10.09 -1.83 -5.18
N ALA A 513 10.72 -1.76 -4.01
CA ALA A 513 10.01 -1.68 -2.73
C ALA A 513 9.16 -0.41 -2.55
N ALA A 514 9.35 0.61 -3.40
CA ALA A 514 8.44 1.75 -3.52
C ALA A 514 7.16 1.34 -4.27
N THR A 515 6.42 0.39 -3.70
CA THR A 515 5.19 -0.26 -4.22
C THR A 515 4.15 0.66 -4.89
N HIS A 516 4.10 1.95 -4.53
CA HIS A 516 3.20 2.91 -5.16
C HIS A 516 3.59 3.26 -6.61
N ARG A 517 4.85 3.02 -7.03
CA ARG A 517 5.30 3.24 -8.41
C ARG A 517 4.47 2.44 -9.42
N PHE A 518 4.25 1.15 -9.19
CA PHE A 518 3.39 0.30 -10.03
C PHE A 518 1.98 0.87 -10.21
N ARG A 519 1.41 1.43 -9.14
CA ARG A 519 0.10 2.07 -9.20
C ARG A 519 0.12 3.34 -10.04
N HIS A 520 1.17 4.17 -9.90
CA HIS A 520 1.33 5.35 -10.73
C HIS A 520 1.53 4.97 -12.21
N THR A 521 2.37 3.98 -12.49
CA THR A 521 2.57 3.43 -13.84
C THR A 521 1.27 2.92 -14.44
N LYS A 522 0.49 2.11 -13.72
CA LYS A 522 -0.80 1.60 -14.23
C LYS A 522 -1.81 2.73 -14.47
N ALA A 523 -1.88 3.71 -13.56
CA ALA A 523 -2.77 4.86 -13.72
C ALA A 523 -2.44 5.67 -14.98
N THR A 524 -1.16 5.99 -15.16
CA THR A 524 -0.66 6.70 -16.33
C THR A 524 -0.83 5.89 -17.62
N SER A 525 -0.57 4.58 -17.60
CA SER A 525 -0.80 3.69 -18.75
C SER A 525 -2.26 3.68 -19.19
N LEU A 526 -3.22 3.58 -18.26
CA LEU A 526 -4.65 3.65 -18.60
C LEU A 526 -5.04 4.99 -19.21
N ILE A 527 -4.51 6.08 -18.65
CA ILE A 527 -4.75 7.43 -19.14
C ILE A 527 -4.15 7.62 -20.54
N ASN A 528 -2.92 7.17 -20.76
CA ASN A 528 -2.25 7.22 -22.06
C ASN A 528 -2.91 6.32 -23.12
N ALA A 529 -3.67 5.31 -22.69
CA ALA A 529 -4.51 4.48 -23.54
C ALA A 529 -5.90 5.11 -23.81
N GLY A 530 -6.15 6.36 -23.37
CA GLY A 530 -7.40 7.08 -23.61
C GLY A 530 -8.54 6.76 -22.64
N VAL A 531 -8.29 6.02 -21.56
CA VAL A 531 -9.34 5.71 -20.57
C VAL A 531 -9.77 6.99 -19.85
N PRO A 532 -11.08 7.32 -19.81
CA PRO A 532 -11.55 8.56 -19.20
C PRO A 532 -11.15 8.69 -17.72
N LEU A 533 -10.80 9.91 -17.29
CA LEU A 533 -10.26 10.17 -15.95
C LEU A 533 -11.17 9.67 -14.81
N HIS A 534 -12.50 9.79 -14.97
CA HIS A 534 -13.47 9.29 -13.98
C HIS A 534 -13.49 7.76 -13.88
N VAL A 535 -13.23 7.04 -14.98
CA VAL A 535 -13.09 5.58 -15.01
C VAL A 535 -11.79 5.19 -14.31
N VAL A 536 -10.68 5.88 -14.58
CA VAL A 536 -9.40 5.65 -13.88
C VAL A 536 -9.53 5.96 -12.39
N GLN A 537 -10.23 7.04 -12.01
CA GLN A 537 -10.53 7.36 -10.61
C GLN A 537 -11.27 6.21 -9.91
N ARG A 538 -12.32 5.67 -10.55
CA ARG A 538 -13.09 4.53 -10.03
C ARG A 538 -12.23 3.27 -9.96
N TYR A 539 -11.51 2.96 -11.04
CA TYR A 539 -10.58 1.84 -11.11
C TYR A 539 -9.58 1.89 -9.96
N LEU A 540 -8.98 3.04 -9.69
CA LEU A 540 -8.02 3.24 -8.60
C LEU A 540 -8.66 3.28 -7.20
N GLY A 541 -9.97 3.52 -7.07
CA GLY A 541 -10.59 3.76 -5.78
C GLY A 541 -10.06 5.06 -5.14
N HIS A 542 -10.18 6.16 -5.87
CA HIS A 542 -9.86 7.52 -5.41
C HIS A 542 -11.13 8.24 -4.95
N THR A 543 -11.14 8.76 -3.73
CA THR A 543 -12.31 9.45 -3.14
C THR A 543 -12.61 10.80 -3.77
N THR A 544 -11.59 11.48 -4.29
CA THR A 544 -11.74 12.82 -4.85
C THR A 544 -11.08 12.87 -6.24
N PRO A 545 -11.68 13.61 -7.20
CA PRO A 545 -11.08 13.82 -8.51
C PRO A 545 -9.66 14.41 -8.42
N ALA A 546 -9.41 15.26 -7.42
CA ALA A 546 -8.10 15.85 -7.15
C ALA A 546 -6.97 14.81 -7.00
N MET A 547 -7.25 13.60 -6.52
CA MET A 547 -6.26 12.53 -6.42
C MET A 547 -5.89 11.91 -7.77
N THR A 548 -6.79 11.94 -8.76
CA THR A 548 -6.54 11.41 -10.12
C THR A 548 -6.02 12.50 -11.05
N MET A 549 -6.41 13.76 -10.84
CA MET A 549 -5.92 14.92 -11.60
C MET A 549 -4.39 15.04 -11.59
N VAL A 550 -3.70 14.46 -10.60
CA VAL A 550 -2.23 14.43 -10.60
C VAL A 550 -1.63 13.75 -11.84
N TYR A 551 -2.38 12.83 -12.48
CA TYR A 551 -1.97 12.14 -13.70
C TYR A 551 -2.39 12.86 -14.98
N ALA A 552 -3.27 13.88 -14.90
CA ALA A 552 -3.71 14.62 -16.07
C ALA A 552 -2.56 15.40 -16.73
N HIS A 553 -1.53 15.78 -15.97
CA HIS A 553 -0.31 16.38 -16.52
C HIS A 553 0.43 15.46 -17.50
N THR A 554 0.32 14.13 -17.32
CA THR A 554 0.95 13.19 -18.25
C THR A 554 0.23 13.12 -19.59
N LEU A 555 -1.08 13.40 -19.64
CA LEU A 555 -1.78 13.57 -20.92
C LEU A 555 -1.20 14.74 -21.70
N ASP A 556 -1.00 15.88 -21.04
CA ASP A 556 -0.48 17.09 -21.68
C ASP A 556 0.98 16.90 -22.12
N SER A 557 1.85 16.31 -21.28
CA SER A 557 3.23 16.02 -21.67
C SER A 557 3.34 14.99 -22.79
N THR A 558 2.50 13.94 -22.76
CA THR A 558 2.47 12.91 -23.82
C THR A 558 1.86 13.44 -25.12
N ALA A 559 0.77 14.20 -25.04
CA ALA A 559 0.14 14.83 -26.20
C ALA A 559 1.08 15.83 -26.85
N LYS A 560 1.78 16.64 -26.04
CA LYS A 560 2.85 17.53 -26.51
C LYS A 560 3.99 16.75 -27.16
N ALA A 561 4.50 15.68 -26.54
CA ALA A 561 5.57 14.87 -27.10
C ALA A 561 5.19 14.22 -28.44
N GLU A 562 3.99 13.64 -28.55
CA GLU A 562 3.49 13.08 -29.82
C GLU A 562 3.23 14.18 -30.85
N PHE A 563 2.69 15.34 -30.45
CA PHE A 563 2.52 16.47 -31.34
C PHE A 563 3.84 16.94 -31.96
N LEU A 564 4.87 17.07 -31.11
CA LEU A 564 6.23 17.47 -31.49
C LEU A 564 6.99 16.38 -32.26
N ARG A 565 6.61 15.11 -32.11
CA ARG A 565 7.22 13.99 -32.83
C ARG A 565 7.08 14.13 -34.34
N TYR A 566 5.93 14.58 -34.81
CA TYR A 566 5.66 14.74 -36.24
C TYR A 566 6.08 16.11 -36.73
N GLN A 567 6.98 16.14 -37.71
CA GLN A 567 7.44 17.36 -38.33
C GLN A 567 6.29 18.00 -39.11
N LYS A 568 5.94 19.24 -38.75
CA LYS A 568 4.88 20.00 -39.41
C LYS A 568 5.46 20.68 -40.64
N ILE A 569 4.69 20.68 -41.73
CA ILE A 569 5.07 21.31 -43.00
C ILE A 569 3.93 22.19 -43.54
N THR A 570 4.30 23.21 -44.29
CA THR A 570 3.37 24.10 -45.01
C THR A 570 2.99 23.54 -46.38
N THR A 571 2.09 24.21 -47.10
CA THR A 571 1.74 23.90 -48.50
C THR A 571 2.92 23.90 -49.47
N SER A 572 4.04 24.54 -49.09
CA SER A 572 5.27 24.61 -49.87
C SER A 572 6.31 23.54 -49.50
N GLY A 573 5.97 22.60 -48.61
CA GLY A 573 6.91 21.59 -48.10
C GLY A 573 7.91 22.14 -47.07
N ARG A 574 7.84 23.43 -46.72
CA ARG A 574 8.75 24.07 -45.77
C ARG A 574 8.25 23.95 -44.33
N HIS A 575 9.17 24.07 -43.38
CA HIS A 575 8.82 24.21 -41.96
C HIS A 575 8.07 25.52 -41.69
N PRO A 576 7.06 25.50 -40.79
CA PRO A 576 6.43 26.70 -40.31
C PRO A 576 7.45 27.65 -39.66
N GLU A 577 7.26 28.95 -39.81
CA GLU A 577 8.08 29.97 -39.14
C GLU A 577 7.81 30.06 -37.63
N VAL A 578 6.74 29.40 -37.15
CA VAL A 578 6.35 29.34 -35.74
C VAL A 578 7.08 28.17 -35.07
N SER A 579 7.58 28.38 -33.86
CA SER A 579 8.26 27.32 -33.12
C SER A 579 7.30 26.14 -32.84
N PRO A 580 7.78 24.89 -32.80
CA PRO A 580 6.93 23.73 -32.52
C PRO A 580 6.17 23.83 -31.18
N ASP A 581 6.78 24.46 -30.17
CA ASP A 581 6.16 24.68 -28.86
C ASP A 581 5.02 25.71 -28.94
N ASP A 582 5.26 26.85 -29.59
CA ASP A 582 4.23 27.88 -29.78
C ASP A 582 3.09 27.34 -30.66
N LEU A 583 3.40 26.47 -31.62
CA LEU A 583 2.42 25.82 -32.47
C LEU A 583 1.55 24.84 -31.67
N TYR A 584 2.12 24.07 -30.75
CA TYR A 584 1.35 23.24 -29.82
C TYR A 584 0.42 24.11 -28.95
N ASP A 585 0.94 25.18 -28.35
CA ASP A 585 0.16 26.06 -27.48
C ASP A 585 -0.97 26.76 -28.24
N LEU A 586 -0.72 27.22 -29.47
CA LEU A 586 -1.75 27.80 -30.36
C LEU A 586 -2.86 26.81 -30.71
N MET A 587 -2.52 25.54 -30.86
CA MET A 587 -3.46 24.47 -31.22
C MET A 587 -4.17 23.84 -30.01
N ALA A 588 -3.53 23.87 -28.84
CA ALA A 588 -4.07 23.41 -27.57
C ALA A 588 -5.00 24.44 -26.91
N LEU A 589 -5.00 25.70 -27.37
CA LEU A 589 -5.98 26.73 -27.00
C LEU A 589 -7.36 26.40 -27.62
N ASP A 590 -8.04 25.43 -26.99
CA ASP A 590 -9.28 24.74 -27.34
C ASP A 590 -10.56 25.60 -27.31
N ALA A 591 -10.51 26.86 -27.75
CA ALA A 591 -11.67 27.74 -27.76
C ALA A 591 -12.42 27.78 -29.10
N ARG A 592 -11.83 27.28 -30.21
CA ARG A 592 -12.52 27.21 -31.50
C ARG A 592 -12.10 26.00 -32.34
N THR A 593 -13.08 25.17 -32.67
CA THR A 593 -13.01 24.03 -33.61
C THR A 593 -12.76 24.45 -35.06
N ASP A 594 -12.72 25.75 -35.38
CA ASP A 594 -12.49 26.29 -36.74
C ASP A 594 -11.02 26.23 -37.20
N ARG A 595 -10.11 25.70 -36.36
CA ARG A 595 -8.67 25.58 -36.63
C ARG A 595 -8.19 24.17 -36.92
N ILE A 596 -9.03 23.17 -36.67
CA ILE A 596 -8.78 21.77 -37.03
C ILE A 596 -9.44 21.55 -38.39
N LEU A 597 -8.63 21.25 -39.40
CA LEU A 597 -9.10 21.02 -40.76
C LEU A 597 -9.11 19.51 -41.04
N PRO A 598 -9.91 19.02 -42.02
CA PRO A 598 -9.92 17.60 -42.38
C PRO A 598 -8.55 17.05 -42.80
N ASN A 599 -7.68 17.91 -43.34
CA ASN A 599 -6.39 17.56 -43.91
C ASN A 599 -5.20 18.29 -43.24
N GLY A 600 -5.41 18.96 -42.10
CA GLY A 600 -4.35 19.74 -41.46
C GLY A 600 -4.84 20.67 -40.35
N TRP A 601 -4.09 21.74 -40.11
CA TRP A 601 -4.40 22.75 -39.11
C TRP A 601 -4.16 24.18 -39.63
N CYS A 602 -4.88 25.13 -39.04
CA CYS A 602 -4.73 26.55 -39.32
C CYS A 602 -3.93 27.25 -38.21
N THR A 603 -2.80 27.87 -38.55
CA THR A 603 -1.94 28.62 -37.62
C THR A 603 -2.30 30.09 -37.46
N LEU A 604 -3.45 30.52 -38.00
CA LEU A 604 -3.90 31.91 -37.88
C LEU A 604 -4.16 32.22 -36.39
N PRO A 605 -3.58 33.31 -35.83
CA PRO A 605 -3.70 33.62 -34.41
C PRO A 605 -5.16 33.70 -33.93
N PRO A 606 -5.49 33.20 -32.72
CA PRO A 606 -6.87 33.10 -32.22
C PRO A 606 -7.67 34.41 -32.23
N ALA A 607 -7.00 35.55 -32.16
CA ALA A 607 -7.60 36.88 -32.21
C ALA A 607 -8.14 37.29 -33.60
N LYS A 608 -7.80 36.56 -34.68
CA LYS A 608 -8.19 36.89 -36.06
C LYS A 608 -9.18 35.89 -36.63
N THR A 609 -10.20 36.36 -37.36
CA THR A 609 -11.16 35.51 -38.09
C THR A 609 -10.69 35.25 -39.53
N CYS A 610 -10.97 34.06 -40.06
CA CYS A 610 -10.65 33.70 -41.43
C CYS A 610 -11.77 34.10 -42.40
N ASP A 611 -11.43 34.73 -43.52
CA ASP A 611 -12.33 35.10 -44.62
C ASP A 611 -12.18 34.20 -45.87
N LYS A 612 -11.24 33.25 -45.86
CA LYS A 612 -10.83 32.45 -47.03
C LYS A 612 -11.68 31.20 -47.34
N GLY A 613 -12.75 30.94 -46.59
CA GLY A 613 -13.76 29.90 -46.89
C GLY A 613 -13.26 28.59 -47.51
N ASN A 614 -12.55 27.75 -46.73
CA ASN A 614 -12.04 26.42 -47.11
C ASN A 614 -10.94 26.35 -48.19
N ALA A 615 -10.34 27.46 -48.63
CA ALA A 615 -9.18 27.47 -49.54
C ALA A 615 -7.82 27.25 -48.83
N CYS A 616 -7.71 26.19 -48.03
CA CYS A 616 -6.55 26.00 -47.13
C CYS A 616 -5.28 25.53 -47.84
N LEU A 617 -5.39 24.72 -48.90
CA LEU A 617 -4.24 24.18 -49.65
C LEU A 617 -3.44 25.23 -50.43
N THR A 618 -3.96 26.45 -50.53
CA THR A 618 -3.25 27.61 -51.11
C THR A 618 -3.00 28.71 -50.08
N CYS A 619 -3.26 28.44 -48.80
CA CYS A 619 -3.07 29.37 -47.70
C CYS A 619 -1.70 29.18 -47.03
N ASN A 620 -1.02 30.27 -46.73
CA ASN A 620 0.26 30.26 -46.00
C ASN A 620 0.12 29.93 -44.51
N MET A 621 -1.09 30.00 -43.96
CA MET A 621 -1.38 29.64 -42.56
C MET A 621 -1.75 28.15 -42.39
N PHE A 622 -1.70 27.36 -43.46
CA PHE A 622 -2.00 25.94 -43.41
C PHE A 622 -0.75 25.13 -43.07
N VAL A 623 -0.88 24.20 -42.13
CA VAL A 623 0.17 23.24 -41.77
C VAL A 623 -0.40 21.84 -41.67
N THR A 624 0.38 20.84 -42.04
CA THR A 624 0.02 19.42 -41.98
C THR A 624 1.21 18.57 -41.56
N ASP A 625 0.97 17.28 -41.29
CA ASP A 625 2.00 16.28 -41.05
C ASP A 625 1.62 14.89 -41.61
N GLU A 626 2.45 13.89 -41.32
CA GLU A 626 2.31 12.51 -41.74
C GLU A 626 0.95 11.87 -41.39
N ARG A 627 0.25 12.33 -40.34
CA ARG A 627 -1.04 11.74 -39.94
C ARG A 627 -2.11 11.92 -41.01
N PHE A 628 -1.99 12.96 -41.83
CA PHE A 628 -2.91 13.25 -42.93
C PHE A 628 -2.43 12.71 -44.28
N LEU A 629 -1.33 11.96 -44.35
CA LEU A 629 -0.78 11.48 -45.63
C LEU A 629 -1.82 10.76 -46.48
N GLY A 630 -2.57 9.81 -45.90
CA GLY A 630 -3.63 9.10 -46.63
C GLY A 630 -4.80 9.98 -47.05
N VAL A 631 -5.06 11.09 -46.33
CA VAL A 631 -6.06 12.09 -46.72
C VAL A 631 -5.55 12.88 -47.93
N HIS A 632 -4.30 13.34 -47.90
CA HIS A 632 -3.67 14.06 -49.01
C HIS A 632 -3.58 13.21 -50.28
N GLU A 633 -3.21 11.93 -50.16
CA GLU A 633 -3.21 10.98 -51.28
C GLU A 633 -4.61 10.81 -51.88
N GLY A 634 -5.64 10.70 -51.04
CA GLY A 634 -7.03 10.67 -51.48
C GLY A 634 -7.50 11.96 -52.17
N GLU A 635 -7.12 13.13 -51.62
CA GLU A 635 -7.43 14.44 -52.18
C GLU A 635 -6.78 14.65 -53.56
N ILE A 636 -5.55 14.16 -53.78
CA ILE A 636 -4.88 14.19 -55.10
C ILE A 636 -5.70 13.39 -56.12
N VAL A 637 -6.07 12.15 -55.80
CA VAL A 637 -6.83 11.27 -56.70
C VAL A 637 -8.19 11.89 -57.05
N ALA A 638 -8.90 12.43 -56.05
CA ALA A 638 -10.18 13.10 -56.26
C ALA A 638 -10.04 14.37 -57.13
N LEU A 639 -8.99 15.17 -56.90
CA LEU A 639 -8.73 16.39 -57.65
C LEU A 639 -8.37 16.11 -59.11
N ASP A 640 -7.57 15.06 -59.37
CA ASP A 640 -7.22 14.63 -60.71
C ASP A 640 -8.45 14.18 -61.51
N GLY A 641 -9.31 13.36 -60.90
CA GLY A 641 -10.57 12.94 -61.51
C GLY A 641 -11.50 14.13 -61.82
N LEU A 642 -11.55 15.13 -60.93
CA LEU A 642 -12.34 16.35 -61.14
C LEU A 642 -11.80 17.19 -62.31
N ILE A 643 -10.47 17.37 -62.38
CA ILE A 643 -9.83 18.11 -63.49
C ILE A 643 -10.12 17.42 -64.82
N GLU A 644 -9.95 16.10 -64.90
CA GLU A 644 -10.16 15.32 -66.11
C GLU A 644 -11.63 15.38 -66.58
N SER A 645 -12.57 15.11 -65.67
CA SER A 645 -14.01 15.18 -65.94
C SER A 645 -14.42 16.56 -66.47
N ARG A 646 -13.90 17.64 -65.85
CA ARG A 646 -14.24 19.01 -66.24
C ARG A 646 -13.60 19.41 -67.57
N GLN A 647 -12.37 18.98 -67.85
CA GLN A 647 -11.73 19.20 -69.15
C GLN A 647 -12.49 18.49 -70.27
N GLN A 648 -12.96 17.27 -70.02
CA GLN A 648 -13.74 16.50 -70.99
C GLN A 648 -15.10 17.16 -71.27
N ALA A 649 -15.84 17.54 -70.23
CA ALA A 649 -17.12 18.25 -70.37
C ALA A 649 -16.96 19.63 -71.06
N HIS A 650 -15.83 20.31 -70.85
CA HIS A 650 -15.53 21.54 -71.57
C HIS A 650 -15.29 21.25 -73.06
N LYS A 651 -14.46 20.26 -73.38
CA LYS A 651 -14.16 19.82 -74.75
C LYS A 651 -15.42 19.42 -75.51
N GLU A 652 -16.33 18.69 -74.88
CA GLU A 652 -17.61 18.30 -75.46
C GLU A 652 -18.50 19.51 -75.80
N ARG A 653 -18.39 20.60 -75.04
CA ARG A 653 -19.23 21.80 -75.21
C ARG A 653 -18.62 22.85 -76.15
N THR A 654 -17.30 23.00 -76.18
CA THR A 654 -16.61 24.08 -76.92
C THR A 654 -15.76 23.56 -78.09
N GLY A 655 -15.60 22.24 -78.24
CA GLY A 655 -14.78 21.61 -79.27
C GLY A 655 -13.29 21.48 -78.90
N GLU A 656 -12.81 22.23 -77.90
CA GLU A 656 -11.41 22.29 -77.48
C GLU A 656 -11.27 22.09 -75.97
N ARG A 657 -10.12 21.58 -75.51
CA ARG A 657 -9.85 21.48 -74.05
C ARG A 657 -9.67 22.87 -73.45
N MET A 658 -9.94 22.98 -72.14
CA MET A 658 -9.64 24.20 -71.40
C MET A 658 -8.15 24.53 -71.50
N THR A 659 -7.83 25.76 -71.92
CA THR A 659 -6.46 26.27 -71.94
C THR A 659 -5.89 26.35 -70.53
N GLU A 660 -4.57 26.17 -70.37
CA GLU A 660 -3.89 26.23 -69.05
C GLU A 660 -4.06 27.58 -68.33
N ASN A 661 -4.33 28.66 -69.07
CA ASN A 661 -4.62 29.99 -68.52
C ASN A 661 -6.07 30.16 -68.03
N HIS A 662 -6.90 29.13 -68.15
CA HIS A 662 -8.28 29.18 -67.69
C HIS A 662 -8.32 29.24 -66.16
N VAL A 663 -8.90 30.31 -65.60
CA VAL A 663 -8.89 30.63 -64.16
C VAL A 663 -9.19 29.43 -63.25
N TRP A 664 -10.23 28.64 -63.57
CA TRP A 664 -10.56 27.43 -62.80
C TRP A 664 -9.45 26.35 -62.84
N LEU A 665 -8.86 26.10 -64.02
CA LEU A 665 -7.81 25.09 -64.18
C LEU A 665 -6.54 25.54 -63.47
N THR A 666 -6.17 26.82 -63.62
CA THR A 666 -5.01 27.40 -62.94
C THR A 666 -5.13 27.28 -61.41
N LEU A 667 -6.33 27.49 -60.84
CA LEU A 667 -6.55 27.34 -59.40
C LEU A 667 -6.42 25.87 -58.95
N ARG A 668 -7.02 24.92 -59.68
CA ARG A 668 -6.95 23.49 -59.33
C ARG A 668 -5.53 22.92 -59.52
N ARG A 669 -4.79 23.40 -60.52
CA ARG A 669 -3.37 23.05 -60.70
C ARG A 669 -2.49 23.52 -59.55
N ARG A 670 -2.79 24.68 -58.94
CA ARG A 670 -2.07 25.17 -57.75
C ARG A 670 -2.33 24.31 -56.51
N GLU A 671 -3.58 23.88 -56.30
CA GLU A 671 -3.91 22.95 -55.21
C GLU A 671 -3.25 21.58 -55.42
N GLN A 672 -3.27 21.07 -56.65
CA GLN A 672 -2.61 19.83 -57.02
C GLN A 672 -1.10 19.91 -56.71
N GLN A 673 -0.44 20.99 -57.15
CA GLN A 673 0.98 21.21 -56.87
C GLN A 673 1.27 21.24 -55.36
N ALA A 674 0.44 21.93 -54.57
CA ALA A 674 0.60 21.97 -53.12
C ALA A 674 0.47 20.57 -52.47
N LEU A 675 -0.53 19.78 -52.89
CA LEU A 675 -0.71 18.41 -52.40
C LEU A 675 0.45 17.50 -52.79
N THR A 676 0.92 17.55 -54.05
CA THR A 676 2.07 16.78 -54.51
C THR A 676 3.31 17.11 -53.70
N THR A 677 3.61 18.41 -53.50
CA THR A 677 4.74 18.85 -52.68
C THR A 677 4.63 18.38 -51.23
N ILE A 678 3.43 18.43 -50.62
CA ILE A 678 3.18 17.92 -49.26
C ILE A 678 3.49 16.41 -49.18
N VAL A 679 2.94 15.61 -50.11
CA VAL A 679 3.09 14.15 -50.12
C VAL A 679 4.55 13.73 -50.35
N GLU A 680 5.23 14.34 -51.31
CA GLU A 680 6.65 14.10 -51.58
C GLU A 680 7.51 14.40 -50.35
N THR A 681 7.32 15.58 -49.74
CA THR A 681 8.07 16.01 -48.55
C THR A 681 7.86 15.07 -47.36
N ILE A 682 6.63 14.61 -47.12
CA ILE A 682 6.31 13.67 -46.03
C ILE A 682 6.98 12.32 -46.30
N ASN A 683 6.90 11.80 -47.52
CA ASN A 683 7.47 10.51 -47.90
C ASN A 683 9.00 10.50 -47.82
N GLU A 684 9.66 11.58 -48.24
CA GLU A 684 11.11 11.77 -48.07
C GLU A 684 11.52 11.79 -46.60
N SER A 685 10.77 12.53 -45.77
CA SER A 685 11.01 12.62 -44.33
C SER A 685 10.81 11.28 -43.61
N LYS A 686 9.82 10.49 -44.06
CA LYS A 686 9.52 9.15 -43.54
C LYS A 686 10.62 8.15 -43.89
N ALA A 687 11.11 8.17 -45.13
CA ALA A 687 12.23 7.33 -45.58
C ALA A 687 13.52 7.65 -44.81
N ALA A 688 13.78 8.94 -44.52
CA ALA A 688 14.92 9.35 -43.70
C ALA A 688 14.83 8.89 -42.24
N ARG A 689 13.61 8.83 -41.66
CA ARG A 689 13.36 8.35 -40.29
C ARG A 689 13.36 6.83 -40.16
N SER A 690 12.92 6.08 -41.16
CA SER A 690 12.88 4.60 -41.09
C SER A 690 14.28 3.97 -41.09
N LEU A 691 15.31 4.70 -41.52
CA LEU A 691 16.71 4.29 -41.42
C LEU A 691 17.28 4.35 -39.98
N VAL A 692 16.52 4.89 -39.01
CA VAL A 692 17.00 5.19 -37.64
C VAL A 692 16.17 4.52 -36.52
N VAL A 693 15.07 3.82 -36.82
CA VAL A 693 14.13 3.32 -35.79
C VAL A 693 13.89 1.80 -35.89
N GLY A 694 14.08 1.10 -34.76
CA GLY A 694 13.78 -0.33 -34.60
C GLY A 694 12.29 -0.67 -34.41
N PRO A 695 11.90 -1.94 -34.56
CA PRO A 695 10.51 -2.38 -34.73
C PRO A 695 9.73 -2.34 -33.42
N GLY A 696 8.64 -1.56 -33.35
CA GLY A 696 7.77 -1.58 -32.16
C GLY A 696 6.72 -0.47 -32.01
N VAL A 697 6.49 0.38 -33.02
CA VAL A 697 5.68 1.63 -32.84
C VAL A 697 4.42 1.68 -33.72
N GLU A 698 3.74 0.56 -33.95
CA GLU A 698 2.55 0.53 -34.85
C GLU A 698 1.22 0.85 -34.13
N ALA A 699 1.09 0.58 -32.83
CA ALA A 699 -0.22 0.59 -32.14
C ALA A 699 -0.89 1.96 -31.93
N ARG A 700 -0.19 3.09 -32.15
CA ARG A 700 -0.77 4.45 -32.01
C ARG A 700 -1.36 5.02 -33.30
N GLN A 701 -1.01 4.48 -34.47
CA GLN A 701 -1.48 5.04 -35.75
C GLN A 701 -3.00 4.94 -35.91
N ASP A 702 -3.64 3.94 -35.31
CA ASP A 702 -5.07 3.68 -35.46
C ASP A 702 -5.97 4.55 -34.56
N ALA A 703 -5.49 4.99 -33.40
CA ALA A 703 -6.25 5.88 -32.51
C ALA A 703 -6.24 7.34 -33.01
N ASP A 704 -5.13 7.79 -33.60
CA ASP A 704 -5.03 9.13 -34.22
C ASP A 704 -5.83 9.22 -35.53
N ARG A 705 -5.93 8.12 -36.30
CA ARG A 705 -6.86 8.03 -37.45
C ARG A 705 -8.33 8.19 -37.05
N ALA A 706 -8.70 7.80 -35.83
CA ALA A 706 -10.07 7.96 -35.35
C ALA A 706 -10.42 9.40 -34.92
N GLY A 707 -9.42 10.26 -34.73
CA GLY A 707 -9.57 11.70 -34.48
C GLY A 707 -9.63 12.56 -35.75
N ALA A 708 -9.28 12.01 -36.91
CA ALA A 708 -9.56 12.65 -38.19
C ALA A 708 -11.08 12.58 -38.45
N PRO A 709 -11.74 13.69 -38.82
CA PRO A 709 -13.16 13.65 -39.15
C PRO A 709 -13.34 12.65 -40.30
N LYS A 710 -14.06 11.55 -40.05
CA LYS A 710 -14.51 10.65 -41.12
C LYS A 710 -15.28 11.50 -42.13
N ALA A 711 -14.83 11.52 -43.37
CA ALA A 711 -15.62 12.08 -44.46
C ALA A 711 -17.00 11.42 -44.42
N GLN A 712 -18.04 12.20 -44.12
CA GLN A 712 -19.40 11.74 -44.33
C GLN A 712 -19.59 11.63 -45.84
N GLU A 713 -19.73 10.40 -46.33
CA GLU A 713 -20.27 10.16 -47.66
C GLU A 713 -21.69 10.75 -47.68
N GLY A 714 -21.84 11.82 -48.44
CA GLY A 714 -23.12 12.45 -48.81
C GLY A 714 -23.27 12.41 -50.31
#